data_AF-A0A1J8Q9P4-F1
#
_entry.id   AF-A0A1J8Q9P4-F1
#
_cell.length_a   1.000
_cell.length_b   1.000
_cell.length_c   1.000
_cell.angle_alpha   90.00
_cell.angle_beta   90.00
_cell.angle_gamma   90.00
#
_symmetry.space_group_name_H-M   'P 1'
#
loop_
_entity.id
_entity.type
_entity.pdbx_description
1 polymer ?
#
loop_
_entity_poly.entity_id
_entity_poly.type
_entity_poly.pdbx_seq_one_letter_code
_entity_poly.pdbx_strand_id
1 'polypeptide(L)'
;MSKRPGHVYSNSEPILMQTFEANSREYQFYDEEAAKVSQRIDEELKRDWARRKETQRRQVKVMLLGQAESGKSTLQKQFQLYYAHHALEHERPLWRPVVYFNVIKAVRMILDELDFELNNLANDDSVEGQAVAHAIAPLGDLSGEFSRLRTKLVPLVAMEDSLASELSGGVAISGGRPGVYVRAGWQALVTPLSPNRSRALPGTGGPSPGVAHVTSLASRTLIAVQSEVDELWKHPVVRILLNNRRIRLDESAPFFLDSITRISQADYLPSTADLLNVRLQTLGVAEHSFDIELCGARYNWLMYDVGGAVPGPATAIIFLAPISAFDQYLEEDPRTNRVDDSLQLFTAICSNKLLKNSHLVLMLNKTDLLKKKLEAGVKVRKYITSYGDRPNTFADVSEYFRAHFIQVHKRNDISRRALYVHFTSMLDIRATQDIIVNVGEAIIRSHIAKTGLAYAEPLSDRIFALPDKQHLHPFVYHVIAPMWTMKCVYCDENVARNRMPFHLREAHGPKGSNNPNAPAEPARRSQPIAESWEAFRARQAPAPAPDVQEDRASFKVNIQNIVREFTALPSQAIEECSDSVGDLPVLGALYAYTFTHLKLCAPNTNRSLLNDLKNLKTKWIRDSDTCILDLNTMKKGLMRLLRKSRVEEHICNTRLINEHRLHDLDINNIVVLIVEHTTSQRRARDFYAMVDDKAQYMVDTLQSLLVQSERVEKYKTYLLNAIIKLSRKSGRFPQSLQLSGIQDLKETDFAGGFGLIFQGKLNGRVVAVKKMKIGTRPQQKFLKDFSNEAVVWYYTQHRNCLPFYGVLDENADTKCLVAPWMTNGHIISYLQANPNTDRLPLILDVVCGLEYLHSMQPTVVHGDLKGANILITSSGRACLADFGIVTVRDSHVQMTTTFDVRGTYIFMAPELLRAGSDDDLKKLDRRRCDMYAFGCVCYEIYTGTPPNHNPLVMRRPPRPTEVHHGLDDDMWDFIESLWEEDPTVRPTAADAWRQVSSKMRFQGKSDVRLATEVEWNVEFLADAGVTIAVEDPFEIGHT
;
A
#
# COMPACT_ATOMS: atom_id res chain seq x y z
N MET A 1 20.03 -82.08 -19.15
CA MET A 1 19.79 -83.19 -20.10
C MET A 1 18.74 -82.72 -21.12
N SER A 2 18.98 -83.01 -22.42
CA SER A 2 18.06 -82.89 -23.59
C SER A 2 17.30 -81.56 -23.80
N LYS A 3 17.73 -80.67 -24.71
CA LYS A 3 17.42 -80.63 -26.18
C LYS A 3 15.93 -80.54 -26.53
N ARG A 4 15.53 -79.39 -27.13
CA ARG A 4 14.62 -79.14 -28.29
C ARG A 4 13.71 -77.90 -28.09
N PRO A 5 13.21 -77.24 -29.15
CA PRO A 5 13.94 -76.69 -30.30
C PRO A 5 13.57 -75.21 -30.56
N GLY A 6 14.53 -74.46 -31.11
CA GLY A 6 14.34 -73.08 -31.57
C GLY A 6 13.68 -73.01 -32.94
N HIS A 7 12.81 -72.02 -33.11
CA HIS A 7 12.21 -71.67 -34.39
C HIS A 7 13.16 -70.84 -35.25
N VAL A 8 13.27 -71.27 -36.50
CA VAL A 8 13.91 -70.63 -37.65
C VAL A 8 12.83 -69.92 -38.47
N TYR A 9 13.13 -68.71 -38.97
CA TYR A 9 12.96 -68.17 -40.35
C TYR A 9 13.14 -66.63 -40.25
N SER A 10 14.28 -66.05 -40.65
CA SER A 10 14.64 -65.47 -41.97
C SER A 10 13.72 -64.32 -42.39
N ASN A 11 14.11 -63.22 -43.05
CA ASN A 11 15.36 -62.69 -43.59
C ASN A 11 15.03 -61.25 -44.03
N SER A 12 15.75 -60.24 -43.54
CA SER A 12 15.93 -58.92 -44.19
C SER A 12 16.83 -58.02 -43.33
N GLU A 13 17.88 -57.46 -43.93
CA GLU A 13 18.92 -56.58 -43.34
C GLU A 13 18.37 -55.39 -42.52
N PRO A 14 19.20 -54.78 -41.64
CA PRO A 14 19.40 -53.32 -41.78
C PRO A 14 20.79 -52.76 -41.38
N ILE A 15 21.33 -51.90 -42.26
CA ILE A 15 21.87 -50.55 -42.01
C ILE A 15 22.20 -50.23 -40.53
N LEU A 16 23.44 -50.45 -40.07
CA LEU A 16 23.86 -49.92 -38.75
C LEU A 16 25.37 -49.72 -38.56
N MET A 17 26.14 -49.55 -39.64
CA MET A 17 27.59 -49.29 -39.52
C MET A 17 28.12 -48.13 -40.35
N GLN A 18 27.25 -47.37 -41.02
CA GLN A 18 27.63 -46.17 -41.80
C GLN A 18 27.18 -44.83 -41.17
N THR A 19 26.41 -44.84 -40.07
CA THR A 19 25.89 -43.63 -39.43
C THR A 19 26.76 -43.07 -38.31
N PHE A 20 27.81 -43.78 -37.87
CA PHE A 20 28.63 -43.33 -36.74
C PHE A 20 29.71 -42.31 -37.13
N GLU A 21 30.21 -42.30 -38.37
CA GLU A 21 31.24 -41.33 -38.79
C GLU A 21 30.67 -40.01 -39.32
N ALA A 22 29.41 -40.00 -39.81
CA ALA A 22 28.75 -38.78 -40.27
C ALA A 22 28.28 -37.90 -39.09
N ASN A 23 27.77 -38.51 -38.02
CA ASN A 23 27.27 -37.77 -36.85
C ASN A 23 28.40 -37.07 -36.07
N SER A 24 29.62 -37.63 -36.01
CA SER A 24 30.71 -37.00 -35.26
C SER A 24 31.21 -35.67 -35.87
N ARG A 25 31.05 -35.48 -37.19
CA ARG A 25 31.42 -34.21 -37.86
C ARG A 25 30.34 -33.15 -37.72
N GLU A 26 29.06 -33.55 -37.71
CA GLU A 26 27.94 -32.63 -37.49
C GLU A 26 27.96 -32.08 -36.04
N TYR A 27 28.21 -32.93 -35.04
CA TYR A 27 28.32 -32.48 -33.64
C TYR A 27 29.51 -31.53 -33.40
N GLN A 28 30.64 -31.69 -34.09
CA GLN A 28 31.77 -30.75 -33.99
C GLN A 28 31.49 -29.40 -34.65
N PHE A 29 30.71 -29.37 -35.74
CA PHE A 29 30.33 -28.13 -36.41
C PHE A 29 29.35 -27.28 -35.56
N TYR A 30 28.39 -27.93 -34.91
CA TYR A 30 27.46 -27.25 -34.00
C TYR A 30 28.15 -26.69 -32.74
N ASP A 31 29.19 -27.35 -32.23
CA ASP A 31 29.95 -26.88 -31.06
C ASP A 31 30.85 -25.67 -31.39
N GLU A 32 31.45 -25.65 -32.59
CA GLU A 32 32.22 -24.48 -33.08
C GLU A 32 31.34 -23.27 -33.39
N GLU A 33 30.15 -23.48 -33.97
CA GLU A 33 29.17 -22.40 -34.20
C GLU A 33 28.64 -21.84 -32.87
N ALA A 34 28.32 -22.70 -31.90
CA ALA A 34 27.89 -22.29 -30.57
C ALA A 34 28.99 -21.50 -29.83
N ALA A 35 30.24 -21.92 -29.93
CA ALA A 35 31.38 -21.20 -29.35
C ALA A 35 31.59 -19.81 -30.00
N LYS A 36 31.42 -19.69 -31.33
CA LYS A 36 31.48 -18.42 -32.04
C LYS A 36 30.34 -17.48 -31.68
N VAL A 37 29.12 -18.01 -31.47
CA VAL A 37 27.98 -17.22 -30.98
C VAL A 37 28.20 -16.77 -29.54
N SER A 38 28.72 -17.64 -28.67
CA SER A 38 29.05 -17.30 -27.28
C SER A 38 30.13 -16.22 -27.21
N GLN A 39 31.20 -16.33 -28.00
CA GLN A 39 32.23 -15.28 -28.04
C GLN A 39 31.70 -13.95 -28.54
N ARG A 40 30.80 -13.96 -29.53
CA ARG A 40 30.17 -12.74 -30.04
C ARG A 40 29.31 -12.06 -28.98
N ILE A 41 28.56 -12.84 -28.20
CA ILE A 41 27.77 -12.35 -27.06
C ILE A 41 28.70 -11.78 -25.98
N ASP A 42 29.79 -12.46 -25.64
CA ASP A 42 30.75 -11.99 -24.63
C ASP A 42 31.46 -10.69 -25.05
N GLU A 43 31.82 -10.55 -26.32
CA GLU A 43 32.39 -9.31 -26.85
C GLU A 43 31.38 -8.15 -26.86
N GLU A 44 30.11 -8.44 -27.17
CA GLU A 44 29.04 -7.46 -27.14
C GLU A 44 28.75 -7.00 -25.71
N LEU A 45 28.73 -7.93 -24.75
CA LEU A 45 28.63 -7.63 -23.32
C LEU A 45 29.82 -6.80 -22.81
N LYS A 46 31.05 -7.08 -23.27
CA LYS A 46 32.23 -6.27 -22.92
C LYS A 46 32.15 -4.85 -23.50
N ARG A 47 31.71 -4.70 -24.75
CA ARG A 47 31.49 -3.38 -25.39
C ARG A 47 30.40 -2.59 -24.66
N ASP A 48 29.30 -3.24 -24.29
CA ASP A 48 28.22 -2.63 -23.51
C ASP A 48 28.67 -2.28 -22.10
N TRP A 49 29.48 -3.12 -21.44
CA TRP A 49 30.05 -2.84 -20.13
C TRP A 49 30.99 -1.62 -20.16
N ALA A 50 31.86 -1.53 -21.17
CA ALA A 50 32.75 -0.38 -21.36
C ALA A 50 31.95 0.91 -21.63
N ARG A 51 30.91 0.83 -22.47
CA ARG A 51 30.00 1.96 -22.75
C ARG A 51 29.29 2.42 -21.48
N ARG A 52 28.73 1.47 -20.71
CA ARG A 52 28.05 1.74 -19.41
C ARG A 52 29.00 2.36 -18.39
N LYS A 53 30.24 1.89 -18.32
CA LYS A 53 31.27 2.40 -17.41
C LYS A 53 31.70 3.83 -17.75
N GLU A 54 31.80 4.17 -19.04
CA GLU A 54 32.11 5.54 -19.48
C GLU A 54 30.92 6.49 -19.24
N THR A 55 29.68 6.07 -19.53
CA THR A 55 28.48 6.87 -19.19
C THR A 55 28.33 7.07 -17.69
N GLN A 56 28.66 6.06 -16.87
CA GLN A 56 28.60 6.16 -15.40
C GLN A 56 29.70 7.08 -14.84
N ARG A 57 30.85 7.22 -15.53
CA ARG A 57 31.94 8.13 -15.14
C ARG A 57 31.63 9.61 -15.38
N ARG A 58 30.71 9.93 -16.29
CA ARG A 58 30.28 11.30 -16.61
C ARG A 58 28.93 11.68 -15.98
N GLN A 59 28.42 10.81 -15.10
CA GLN A 59 27.15 11.00 -14.41
C GLN A 59 27.39 11.60 -13.02
N VAL A 60 26.76 12.74 -12.73
CA VAL A 60 26.83 13.41 -11.42
C VAL A 60 25.48 13.27 -10.73
N LYS A 61 25.44 12.59 -9.57
CA LYS A 61 24.20 12.37 -8.81
C LYS A 61 24.07 13.39 -7.68
N VAL A 62 23.04 14.24 -7.74
CA VAL A 62 22.77 15.30 -6.76
C VAL A 62 21.46 15.03 -6.03
N MET A 63 21.50 15.04 -4.70
CA MET A 63 20.30 14.90 -3.87
C MET A 63 19.85 16.25 -3.30
N LEU A 64 18.57 16.57 -3.46
CA LEU A 64 17.94 17.70 -2.79
C LEU A 64 17.30 17.24 -1.48
N LEU A 65 17.76 17.77 -0.35
CA LEU A 65 17.27 17.44 0.99
C LEU A 65 16.81 18.69 1.73
N GLY A 66 15.95 18.51 2.74
CA GLY A 66 15.42 19.59 3.58
C GLY A 66 13.98 19.34 3.98
N GLN A 67 13.50 20.05 4.99
CA GLN A 67 12.13 19.97 5.49
C GLN A 67 11.10 20.21 4.37
N ALA A 68 9.86 19.73 4.55
CA ALA A 68 8.73 20.12 3.70
C ALA A 68 8.68 21.65 3.53
N GLU A 69 8.36 22.11 2.31
CA GLU A 69 8.29 23.53 1.94
C GLU A 69 9.60 24.34 2.12
N SER A 70 10.76 23.69 2.23
CA SER A 70 12.06 24.38 2.30
C SER A 70 12.48 25.03 0.97
N GLY A 71 11.80 24.72 -0.14
CA GLY A 71 12.07 25.25 -1.48
C GLY A 71 12.77 24.28 -2.45
N LYS A 72 12.84 22.97 -2.13
CA LYS A 72 13.49 21.94 -2.98
C LYS A 72 12.98 21.95 -4.42
N SER A 73 11.67 21.83 -4.60
CA SER A 73 11.05 21.81 -5.93
C SER A 73 11.16 23.16 -6.65
N THR A 74 11.24 24.28 -5.92
CA THR A 74 11.52 25.60 -6.52
C THR A 74 12.96 25.68 -7.03
N LEU A 75 13.94 25.15 -6.28
CA LEU A 75 15.32 25.05 -6.75
C LEU A 75 15.43 24.17 -7.99
N GLN A 76 14.75 23.02 -8.02
CA GLN A 76 14.68 22.17 -9.20
C GLN A 76 14.14 22.94 -10.43
N LYS A 77 13.07 23.73 -10.26
CA LYS A 77 12.54 24.59 -11.33
C LYS A 77 13.53 25.66 -11.78
N GLN A 78 14.37 26.19 -10.88
CA GLN A 78 15.45 27.11 -11.24
C GLN A 78 16.53 26.43 -12.11
N PHE A 79 16.86 25.16 -11.84
CA PHE A 79 17.73 24.37 -12.72
C PHE A 79 17.09 24.16 -14.11
N GLN A 80 15.78 23.89 -14.17
CA GLN A 80 15.05 23.79 -15.44
C GLN A 80 15.04 25.12 -16.20
N LEU A 81 14.78 26.23 -15.52
CA LEU A 81 14.79 27.57 -16.11
C LEU A 81 16.14 27.93 -16.73
N TYR A 82 17.24 27.51 -16.11
CA TYR A 82 18.58 27.85 -16.58
C TYR A 82 19.10 26.89 -17.66
N TYR A 83 19.05 25.58 -17.42
CA TYR A 83 19.64 24.58 -18.32
C TYR A 83 18.65 24.04 -19.37
N ALA A 84 17.34 24.23 -19.19
CA ALA A 84 16.29 23.69 -20.05
C ALA A 84 15.22 24.74 -20.45
N HIS A 85 15.62 26.02 -20.57
CA HIS A 85 14.71 27.16 -20.83
C HIS A 85 13.76 26.93 -22.02
N HIS A 86 14.28 26.42 -23.15
CA HIS A 86 13.48 26.18 -24.35
C HIS A 86 12.40 25.11 -24.14
N ALA A 87 12.68 24.06 -23.37
CA ALA A 87 11.68 23.05 -23.04
C ALA A 87 10.56 23.64 -22.17
N LEU A 88 10.93 24.46 -21.18
CA LEU A 88 9.98 25.07 -20.26
C LEU A 88 9.01 26.05 -20.94
N GLU A 89 9.48 26.84 -21.90
CA GLU A 89 8.61 27.78 -22.64
C GLU A 89 7.56 27.05 -23.50
N HIS A 90 7.87 25.86 -24.02
CA HIS A 90 6.89 25.01 -24.69
C HIS A 90 5.86 24.39 -23.72
N GLU A 91 6.23 24.18 -22.46
CA GLU A 91 5.38 23.57 -21.45
C GLU A 91 4.46 24.57 -20.72
N ARG A 92 4.69 25.89 -20.86
CA ARG A 92 3.93 26.94 -20.15
C ARG A 92 2.40 26.78 -20.14
N PRO A 93 1.74 26.51 -21.28
CA PRO A 93 0.29 26.35 -21.31
C PRO A 93 -0.20 25.20 -20.41
N LEU A 94 0.63 24.16 -20.22
CA LEU A 94 0.33 22.96 -19.45
C LEU A 94 0.26 23.23 -17.94
N TRP A 95 0.84 24.35 -17.48
CA TRP A 95 0.81 24.74 -16.07
C TRP A 95 -0.46 25.50 -15.66
N ARG A 96 -1.32 25.88 -16.61
CA ARG A 96 -2.62 26.53 -16.33
C ARG A 96 -3.50 25.77 -15.34
N PRO A 97 -3.79 24.47 -15.52
CA PRO A 97 -4.58 23.71 -14.56
C PRO A 97 -3.97 23.69 -13.16
N VAL A 98 -2.65 23.67 -13.05
CA VAL A 98 -1.96 23.67 -11.76
C VAL A 98 -2.19 24.98 -11.00
N VAL A 99 -2.12 26.11 -11.72
CA VAL A 99 -2.40 27.43 -11.14
C VAL A 99 -3.86 27.52 -10.70
N TYR A 100 -4.79 27.08 -11.54
CA TYR A 100 -6.21 27.06 -11.20
C TYR A 100 -6.49 26.20 -9.96
N PHE A 101 -5.84 25.03 -9.85
CA PHE A 101 -5.95 24.18 -8.67
C PHE A 101 -5.49 24.90 -7.39
N ASN A 102 -4.34 25.59 -7.44
CA ASN A 102 -3.80 26.32 -6.28
C ASN A 102 -4.75 27.45 -5.84
N VAL A 103 -5.38 28.14 -6.79
CA VAL A 103 -6.40 29.17 -6.51
C VAL A 103 -7.65 28.57 -5.87
N ILE A 104 -8.22 27.53 -6.48
CA ILE A 104 -9.46 26.89 -6.00
C ILE A 104 -9.28 26.34 -4.60
N LYS A 105 -8.16 25.66 -4.34
CA LYS A 105 -7.79 25.14 -3.02
C LYS A 105 -7.74 26.26 -1.98
N ALA A 106 -7.11 27.39 -2.30
CA ALA A 106 -7.03 28.53 -1.39
C ALA A 106 -8.43 29.10 -1.06
N VAL A 107 -9.31 29.19 -2.06
CA VAL A 107 -10.69 29.65 -1.86
C VAL A 107 -11.47 28.70 -0.95
N ARG A 108 -11.37 27.38 -1.16
CA ARG A 108 -12.00 26.39 -0.28
C ARG A 108 -11.52 26.52 1.16
N MET A 109 -10.20 26.59 1.37
CA MET A 109 -9.62 26.70 2.70
C MET A 109 -10.10 27.95 3.45
N ILE A 110 -10.28 29.07 2.76
CA ILE A 110 -10.84 30.29 3.36
C ILE A 110 -12.29 30.04 3.79
N LEU A 111 -13.13 29.42 2.95
CA LEU A 111 -14.54 29.17 3.25
C LEU A 111 -14.74 28.19 4.42
N ASP A 112 -14.01 27.07 4.42
CA ASP A 112 -14.13 26.03 5.46
C ASP A 112 -13.75 26.57 6.85
N GLU A 113 -12.66 27.34 6.94
CA GLU A 113 -12.17 27.90 8.20
C GLU A 113 -13.03 29.08 8.69
N LEU A 114 -13.60 29.84 7.76
CA LEU A 114 -14.50 30.94 8.08
C LEU A 114 -15.79 30.43 8.75
N ASP A 115 -16.36 29.33 8.27
CA ASP A 115 -17.51 28.67 8.90
C ASP A 115 -17.17 28.20 10.33
N PHE A 116 -15.99 27.63 10.52
CA PHE A 116 -15.54 27.13 11.82
C PHE A 116 -15.36 28.26 12.83
N GLU A 117 -14.64 29.32 12.46
CA GLU A 117 -14.36 30.44 13.36
C GLU A 117 -15.62 31.25 13.69
N LEU A 118 -16.49 31.55 12.71
CA LEU A 118 -17.71 32.32 12.96
C LEU A 118 -18.69 31.62 13.92
N ASN A 119 -18.74 30.29 13.91
CA ASN A 119 -19.57 29.51 14.84
C ASN A 119 -18.97 29.42 16.25
N ASN A 120 -17.65 29.56 16.39
CA ASN A 120 -16.93 29.36 17.65
C ASN A 120 -16.53 30.66 18.37
N LEU A 121 -16.47 31.80 17.66
CA LEU A 121 -16.10 33.10 18.22
C LEU A 121 -17.00 33.57 19.38
N ALA A 122 -18.25 33.13 19.45
CA ALA A 122 -19.17 33.46 20.54
C ALA A 122 -18.82 32.76 21.88
N ASN A 123 -18.00 31.70 21.84
CA ASN A 123 -17.67 30.84 22.98
C ASN A 123 -16.17 30.86 23.34
N ASP A 124 -15.36 31.70 22.67
CA ASP A 124 -13.90 31.77 22.89
C ASP A 124 -13.55 32.83 23.96
N ASP A 125 -13.41 32.38 25.21
CA ASP A 125 -13.06 33.22 26.37
C ASP A 125 -11.59 33.66 26.41
N SER A 126 -10.77 33.30 25.41
CA SER A 126 -9.37 33.71 25.38
C SER A 126 -9.21 35.20 25.07
N VAL A 127 -8.14 35.82 25.58
CA VAL A 127 -7.81 37.25 25.32
C VAL A 127 -7.68 37.52 23.82
N GLU A 128 -7.15 36.54 23.06
CA GLU A 128 -7.02 36.62 21.60
C GLU A 128 -8.39 36.47 20.91
N GLY A 129 -9.26 35.57 21.38
CA GLY A 129 -10.64 35.40 20.88
C GLY A 129 -11.51 36.64 21.10
N GLN A 130 -11.43 37.25 22.27
CA GLN A 130 -12.15 38.49 22.59
C GLN A 130 -11.69 39.68 21.74
N ALA A 131 -10.38 39.80 21.47
CA ALA A 131 -9.85 40.84 20.60
C ALA A 131 -10.33 40.69 19.14
N VAL A 132 -10.41 39.45 18.64
CA VAL A 132 -10.95 39.14 17.31
C VAL A 132 -12.46 39.40 17.24
N ALA A 133 -13.22 38.98 18.25
CA ALA A 133 -14.66 39.24 18.34
C ALA A 133 -14.97 40.75 18.36
N HIS A 134 -14.20 41.55 19.12
CA HIS A 134 -14.35 43.01 19.13
C HIS A 134 -13.98 43.65 17.79
N ALA A 135 -13.00 43.11 17.04
CA ALA A 135 -12.64 43.62 15.72
C ALA A 135 -13.71 43.32 14.65
N ILE A 136 -14.47 42.23 14.82
CA ILE A 136 -15.52 41.80 13.87
C ILE A 136 -16.89 42.41 14.21
N ALA A 137 -17.20 42.64 15.49
CA ALA A 137 -18.49 43.16 15.97
C ALA A 137 -19.04 44.40 15.23
N PRO A 138 -18.24 45.38 14.76
CA PRO A 138 -18.74 46.54 14.02
C PRO A 138 -19.29 46.22 12.62
N LEU A 139 -19.06 45.01 12.11
CA LEU A 139 -19.40 44.61 10.74
C LEU A 139 -20.84 44.06 10.58
N GLY A 140 -21.59 43.87 11.68
CA GLY A 140 -23.02 43.49 11.65
C GLY A 140 -23.29 41.99 11.47
N ASP A 141 -24.50 41.64 11.00
CA ASP A 141 -24.88 40.25 10.68
C ASP A 141 -24.29 39.82 9.34
N LEU A 142 -23.26 39.00 9.42
CA LEU A 142 -22.44 38.54 8.29
C LEU A 142 -22.88 37.17 7.75
N SER A 143 -23.81 36.50 8.43
CA SER A 143 -24.21 35.12 8.10
C SER A 143 -24.87 35.02 6.72
N GLY A 144 -25.70 36.01 6.36
CA GLY A 144 -26.32 36.10 5.05
C GLY A 144 -25.33 36.40 3.92
N GLU A 145 -24.32 37.24 4.17
CA GLU A 145 -23.30 37.62 3.19
C GLU A 145 -22.38 36.44 2.85
N PHE A 146 -21.91 35.72 3.86
CA PHE A 146 -21.08 34.53 3.63
C PHE A 146 -21.88 33.35 3.06
N SER A 147 -23.14 33.18 3.43
CA SER A 147 -24.02 32.19 2.79
C SER A 147 -24.21 32.48 1.30
N ARG A 148 -24.33 33.75 0.91
CA ARG A 148 -24.39 34.19 -0.50
C ARG A 148 -23.09 33.89 -1.24
N LEU A 149 -21.94 34.29 -0.69
CA LEU A 149 -20.63 34.04 -1.27
C LEU A 149 -20.36 32.53 -1.43
N ARG A 150 -20.67 31.74 -0.40
CA ARG A 150 -20.57 30.28 -0.44
C ARG A 150 -21.39 29.69 -1.57
N THR A 151 -22.68 30.04 -1.66
CA THR A 151 -23.58 29.51 -2.68
C THR A 151 -23.06 29.78 -4.10
N LYS A 152 -22.47 30.95 -4.33
CA LYS A 152 -21.88 31.32 -5.61
C LYS A 152 -20.52 30.68 -5.89
N LEU A 153 -19.72 30.39 -4.87
CA LEU A 153 -18.37 29.82 -5.00
C LEU A 153 -18.36 28.28 -4.98
N VAL A 154 -19.44 27.63 -4.53
CA VAL A 154 -19.60 26.16 -4.54
C VAL A 154 -19.29 25.53 -5.89
N PRO A 155 -19.77 26.05 -7.05
CA PRO A 155 -19.44 25.48 -8.35
C PRO A 155 -17.94 25.49 -8.65
N LEU A 156 -17.20 26.51 -8.19
CA LEU A 156 -15.76 26.61 -8.37
C LEU A 156 -15.01 25.63 -7.45
N VAL A 157 -15.40 25.56 -6.18
CA VAL A 157 -14.79 24.67 -5.18
C VAL A 157 -15.01 23.19 -5.55
N ALA A 158 -16.18 22.84 -6.08
CA ALA A 158 -16.48 21.48 -6.55
C ALA A 158 -15.56 21.00 -7.68
N MET A 159 -14.85 21.92 -8.36
CA MET A 159 -13.88 21.58 -9.39
C MET A 159 -12.51 21.18 -8.85
N GLU A 160 -12.22 21.43 -7.57
CA GLU A 160 -10.92 21.12 -6.97
C GLU A 160 -10.55 19.66 -7.18
N ASP A 161 -11.45 18.76 -6.80
CA ASP A 161 -11.24 17.33 -6.93
C ASP A 161 -11.11 16.91 -8.39
N SER A 162 -11.88 17.54 -9.29
CA SER A 162 -11.91 17.31 -10.76
C SER A 162 -10.63 17.78 -11.47
N LEU A 163 -10.01 18.84 -10.98
CA LEU A 163 -8.75 19.35 -11.49
C LEU A 163 -7.55 18.59 -10.86
N ALA A 164 -7.69 18.16 -9.60
CA ALA A 164 -6.67 17.40 -8.90
C ALA A 164 -6.32 16.08 -9.60
N SER A 165 -7.30 15.24 -9.93
CA SER A 165 -7.03 13.99 -10.64
C SER A 165 -6.79 14.15 -12.15
N GLU A 166 -7.08 15.32 -12.76
CA GLU A 166 -6.54 15.65 -14.10
C GLU A 166 -5.02 15.81 -14.02
N LEU A 167 -4.54 16.56 -13.02
CA LEU A 167 -3.12 16.81 -12.78
C LEU A 167 -2.34 15.59 -12.26
N SER A 168 -3.00 14.73 -11.48
CA SER A 168 -2.37 13.51 -10.93
C SER A 168 -2.44 12.30 -11.88
N GLY A 169 -3.11 12.41 -13.04
CA GLY A 169 -3.36 11.27 -13.92
C GLY A 169 -4.14 10.14 -13.25
N GLY A 170 -5.06 10.47 -12.32
CA GLY A 170 -5.85 9.49 -11.55
C GLY A 170 -5.22 8.94 -10.26
N VAL A 171 -4.05 9.43 -9.82
CA VAL A 171 -3.40 8.94 -8.58
C VAL A 171 -3.75 9.82 -7.37
N ALA A 172 -4.33 9.24 -6.32
CA ALA A 172 -4.55 9.90 -5.02
C ALA A 172 -3.68 9.28 -3.91
N ILE A 173 -3.13 10.10 -3.01
CA ILE A 173 -2.51 9.64 -1.74
C ILE A 173 -3.49 9.86 -0.60
N SER A 174 -3.68 8.86 0.25
CA SER A 174 -4.36 9.05 1.53
C SER A 174 -3.44 9.43 2.69
N GLY A 175 -3.94 10.33 3.53
CA GLY A 175 -3.43 10.55 4.88
C GLY A 175 -2.66 11.86 5.03
N GLY A 176 -3.37 12.92 5.43
CA GLY A 176 -2.78 14.17 5.92
C GLY A 176 -2.44 15.21 4.83
N ARG A 177 -3.16 16.33 4.90
CA ARG A 177 -3.12 17.56 4.08
C ARG A 177 -3.69 17.45 2.64
N PRO A 178 -4.55 18.41 2.23
CA PRO A 178 -4.99 18.52 0.83
C PRO A 178 -3.80 18.96 -0.04
N GLY A 179 -3.43 18.15 -1.02
CA GLY A 179 -2.34 18.43 -1.96
C GLY A 179 -2.49 17.59 -3.23
N VAL A 180 -2.17 18.17 -4.38
CA VAL A 180 -2.13 17.45 -5.67
C VAL A 180 -0.78 16.81 -5.85
N TYR A 181 -0.81 15.50 -6.15
CA TYR A 181 0.36 14.65 -6.25
C TYR A 181 0.64 14.23 -7.68
N VAL A 182 1.79 14.66 -8.20
CA VAL A 182 2.07 14.57 -9.64
C VAL A 182 3.25 13.61 -9.89
N ARG A 183 3.13 12.74 -10.91
CA ARG A 183 4.23 11.86 -11.37
C ARG A 183 5.21 12.62 -12.26
N ALA A 184 6.41 12.07 -12.44
CA ALA A 184 7.33 12.52 -13.48
C ALA A 184 6.67 12.42 -14.87
N GLY A 185 6.70 13.50 -15.66
CA GLY A 185 6.14 13.52 -17.02
C GLY A 185 4.67 13.92 -17.14
N TRP A 186 4.04 14.48 -16.10
CA TRP A 186 2.65 14.92 -16.12
C TRP A 186 2.31 15.92 -17.24
N GLN A 187 3.28 16.66 -17.76
CA GLN A 187 3.10 17.55 -18.91
C GLN A 187 2.56 16.81 -20.14
N ALA A 188 2.95 15.55 -20.33
CA ALA A 188 2.45 14.71 -21.44
C ALA A 188 0.94 14.43 -21.33
N LEU A 189 0.36 14.50 -20.12
CA LEU A 189 -1.07 14.31 -19.89
C LEU A 189 -1.92 15.51 -20.29
N VAL A 190 -1.32 16.69 -20.49
CA VAL A 190 -2.03 17.96 -20.72
C VAL A 190 -1.80 18.53 -22.13
N THR A 191 -1.01 17.86 -22.97
CA THR A 191 -0.56 18.37 -24.28
C THR A 191 -1.60 18.10 -25.39
N PRO A 192 -2.12 19.12 -26.11
CA PRO A 192 -2.96 18.90 -27.28
C PRO A 192 -2.13 18.39 -28.47
N LEU A 193 -2.63 17.40 -29.21
CA LEU A 193 -1.99 16.84 -30.41
C LEU A 193 -1.73 17.94 -31.47
N SER A 194 -0.47 18.08 -31.91
CA SER A 194 -0.10 18.92 -33.05
C SER A 194 -0.22 18.11 -34.36
N PRO A 195 -0.73 18.65 -35.49
CA PRO A 195 -1.15 17.86 -36.65
C PRO A 195 -0.03 17.22 -37.48
N ASN A 196 1.26 17.46 -37.19
CA ASN A 196 2.35 17.25 -38.17
C ASN A 196 3.54 16.40 -37.67
N ARG A 197 3.32 15.34 -36.88
CA ARG A 197 4.36 14.32 -36.63
C ARG A 197 3.90 12.92 -37.01
N SER A 198 3.86 12.67 -38.32
CA SER A 198 3.77 11.32 -38.88
C SER A 198 5.16 10.67 -38.91
N ARG A 199 5.62 10.13 -37.78
CA ARG A 199 6.59 8.99 -37.65
C ARG A 199 7.07 8.84 -36.20
N ALA A 200 6.37 8.01 -35.43
CA ALA A 200 6.88 7.31 -34.24
C ALA A 200 6.12 5.96 -34.09
N LEU A 201 6.76 4.97 -33.49
CA LEU A 201 6.42 3.54 -33.47
C LEU A 201 5.07 3.19 -32.80
N PRO A 202 4.44 2.03 -33.14
CA PRO A 202 3.15 1.63 -32.59
C PRO A 202 3.29 1.06 -31.18
N GLY A 203 2.61 1.68 -30.20
CA GLY A 203 2.56 1.16 -28.82
C GLY A 203 2.27 2.19 -27.72
N THR A 204 2.30 3.49 -28.01
CA THR A 204 1.96 4.53 -27.01
C THR A 204 0.58 5.10 -27.32
N GLY A 205 -0.41 4.81 -26.47
CA GLY A 205 -1.74 5.42 -26.54
C GLY A 205 -1.64 6.94 -26.51
N GLY A 206 -2.20 7.60 -27.54
CA GLY A 206 -2.34 9.05 -27.56
C GLY A 206 -3.36 9.53 -26.51
N PRO A 207 -3.37 10.83 -26.16
CA PRO A 207 -4.28 11.36 -25.15
C PRO A 207 -5.73 11.34 -25.64
N SER A 208 -6.66 10.91 -24.78
CA SER A 208 -8.10 10.91 -25.04
C SER A 208 -8.67 12.34 -25.12
N PRO A 209 -9.75 12.59 -25.90
CA PRO A 209 -10.34 13.93 -26.12
C PRO A 209 -10.89 14.65 -24.87
N GLY A 210 -10.96 14.00 -23.70
CA GLY A 210 -11.50 14.56 -22.45
C GLY A 210 -10.57 15.51 -21.69
N VAL A 211 -9.26 15.51 -22.01
CA VAL A 211 -8.20 16.22 -21.26
C VAL A 211 -8.37 17.75 -21.25
N ALA A 212 -8.77 18.36 -22.37
CA ALA A 212 -8.92 19.83 -22.44
C ALA A 212 -10.21 20.36 -21.80
N HIS A 213 -11.14 19.48 -21.43
CA HIS A 213 -12.50 19.87 -21.05
C HIS A 213 -12.60 20.41 -19.61
N VAL A 214 -11.93 19.79 -18.65
CA VAL A 214 -12.01 20.17 -17.22
C VAL A 214 -11.23 21.46 -16.96
N THR A 215 -10.01 21.60 -17.49
CA THR A 215 -9.28 22.89 -17.49
C THR A 215 -10.09 24.01 -18.15
N SER A 216 -10.77 23.75 -19.27
CA SER A 216 -11.63 24.74 -19.94
C SER A 216 -12.86 25.11 -19.11
N LEU A 217 -13.46 24.13 -18.42
CA LEU A 217 -14.57 24.37 -17.51
C LEU A 217 -14.10 25.17 -16.28
N ALA A 218 -12.92 24.85 -15.73
CA ALA A 218 -12.34 25.56 -14.59
C ALA A 218 -12.09 27.02 -14.93
N SER A 219 -11.52 27.28 -16.12
CA SER A 219 -11.34 28.63 -16.64
C SER A 219 -12.68 29.38 -16.78
N ARG A 220 -13.71 28.75 -17.36
CA ARG A 220 -15.04 29.37 -17.50
C ARG A 220 -15.70 29.67 -16.16
N THR A 221 -15.60 28.75 -15.20
CA THR A 221 -16.14 28.95 -13.85
C THR A 221 -15.38 30.05 -13.12
N LEU A 222 -14.04 30.07 -13.19
CA LEU A 222 -13.20 31.15 -12.63
C LEU A 222 -13.55 32.52 -13.20
N ILE A 223 -13.81 32.62 -14.50
CA ILE A 223 -14.30 33.85 -15.13
C ILE A 223 -15.64 34.27 -14.52
N ALA A 224 -16.58 33.32 -14.39
CA ALA A 224 -17.94 33.59 -13.92
C ALA A 224 -18.01 34.02 -12.45
N VAL A 225 -17.08 33.57 -11.59
CA VAL A 225 -17.08 33.87 -10.15
C VAL A 225 -15.91 34.76 -9.72
N GLN A 226 -15.22 35.41 -10.66
CA GLN A 226 -14.02 36.21 -10.38
C GLN A 226 -14.29 37.33 -9.37
N SER A 227 -15.42 38.02 -9.49
CA SER A 227 -15.84 39.07 -8.55
C SER A 227 -16.00 38.54 -7.14
N GLU A 228 -16.61 37.36 -6.97
CA GLU A 228 -16.88 36.74 -5.68
C GLU A 228 -15.60 36.22 -5.02
N VAL A 229 -14.64 35.72 -5.81
CA VAL A 229 -13.32 35.33 -5.28
C VAL A 229 -12.55 36.56 -4.79
N ASP A 230 -12.57 37.65 -5.56
CA ASP A 230 -11.94 38.92 -5.16
C ASP A 230 -12.62 39.54 -3.93
N GLU A 231 -13.95 39.48 -3.85
CA GLU A 231 -14.76 39.91 -2.71
C GLU A 231 -14.40 39.12 -1.46
N LEU A 232 -14.39 37.78 -1.53
CA LEU A 232 -14.00 36.91 -0.42
C LEU A 232 -12.57 37.21 0.07
N TRP A 233 -11.62 37.36 -0.86
CA TRP A 233 -10.22 37.62 -0.52
C TRP A 233 -10.02 38.99 0.13
N LYS A 234 -10.75 40.03 -0.31
CA LYS A 234 -10.65 41.38 0.25
C LYS A 234 -11.52 41.60 1.48
N HIS A 235 -12.38 40.65 1.83
CA HIS A 235 -13.34 40.80 2.90
C HIS A 235 -12.65 41.15 4.25
N PRO A 236 -13.10 42.18 4.99
CA PRO A 236 -12.47 42.63 6.23
C PRO A 236 -12.30 41.52 7.27
N VAL A 237 -13.29 40.65 7.43
CA VAL A 237 -13.23 39.50 8.37
C VAL A 237 -12.13 38.52 7.99
N VAL A 238 -12.01 38.17 6.69
CA VAL A 238 -10.97 37.24 6.22
C VAL A 238 -9.59 37.85 6.48
N ARG A 239 -9.41 39.16 6.30
CA ARG A 239 -8.16 39.87 6.62
C ARG A 239 -7.86 39.88 8.12
N ILE A 240 -8.86 40.11 8.96
CA ILE A 240 -8.71 40.06 10.43
C ILE A 240 -8.30 38.65 10.87
N LEU A 241 -8.96 37.60 10.38
CA LEU A 241 -8.67 36.22 10.74
C LEU A 241 -7.28 35.77 10.24
N LEU A 242 -6.86 36.20 9.05
CA LEU A 242 -5.50 35.95 8.55
C LEU A 242 -4.43 36.65 9.39
N ASN A 243 -4.63 37.92 9.74
CA ASN A 243 -3.69 38.69 10.55
C ASN A 243 -3.53 38.10 11.97
N ASN A 244 -4.60 37.54 12.51
CA ASN A 244 -4.61 36.86 13.82
C ASN A 244 -4.26 35.37 13.73
N ARG A 245 -3.83 34.86 12.56
CA ARG A 245 -3.45 33.45 12.31
C ARG A 245 -4.54 32.41 12.63
N ARG A 246 -5.82 32.84 12.61
CA ARG A 246 -7.01 31.98 12.73
C ARG A 246 -7.27 31.24 11.41
N ILE A 247 -7.01 31.89 10.27
CA ILE A 247 -6.95 31.23 8.95
C ILE A 247 -5.49 30.99 8.57
N ARG A 248 -5.16 29.75 8.17
CA ARG A 248 -3.82 29.36 7.70
C ARG A 248 -3.88 28.91 6.24
N LEU A 249 -3.23 29.67 5.35
CA LEU A 249 -3.14 29.34 3.93
C LEU A 249 -1.72 28.90 3.54
N ASP A 250 -1.62 28.22 2.40
CA ASP A 250 -0.35 28.00 1.71
C ASP A 250 0.36 29.35 1.45
N GLU A 251 1.69 29.40 1.62
CA GLU A 251 2.44 30.68 1.47
C GLU A 251 2.32 31.29 0.06
N SER A 252 2.02 30.48 -0.95
CA SER A 252 1.81 30.93 -2.34
C SER A 252 0.38 31.40 -2.62
N ALA A 253 -0.59 31.12 -1.73
CA ALA A 253 -1.98 31.49 -1.95
C ALA A 253 -2.19 33.01 -2.12
N PRO A 254 -1.57 33.89 -1.29
CA PRO A 254 -1.71 35.34 -1.46
C PRO A 254 -1.25 35.83 -2.85
N PHE A 255 -0.14 35.28 -3.37
CA PHE A 255 0.38 35.66 -4.69
C PHE A 255 -0.64 35.42 -5.81
N PHE A 256 -1.35 34.28 -5.76
CA PHE A 256 -2.37 33.97 -6.77
C PHE A 256 -3.67 34.74 -6.54
N LEU A 257 -4.15 34.85 -5.30
CA LEU A 257 -5.39 35.56 -4.98
C LEU A 257 -5.29 37.07 -5.25
N ASP A 258 -4.14 37.70 -4.99
CA ASP A 258 -3.88 39.11 -5.34
C ASP A 258 -3.90 39.34 -6.87
N SER A 259 -3.66 38.29 -7.66
CA SER A 259 -3.63 38.32 -9.12
C SER A 259 -4.87 37.68 -9.77
N ILE A 260 -5.96 37.49 -9.04
CA ILE A 260 -7.13 36.73 -9.54
C ILE A 260 -7.72 37.32 -10.82
N THR A 261 -7.74 38.65 -10.95
CA THR A 261 -8.20 39.34 -12.16
C THR A 261 -7.36 39.01 -13.39
N ARG A 262 -6.04 38.82 -13.23
CA ARG A 262 -5.15 38.40 -14.33
C ARG A 262 -5.30 36.91 -14.63
N ILE A 263 -5.41 36.07 -13.59
CA ILE A 263 -5.43 34.61 -13.72
C ILE A 263 -6.75 34.10 -14.35
N SER A 264 -7.85 34.80 -14.07
CA SER A 264 -9.17 34.49 -14.62
C SER A 264 -9.34 34.84 -16.10
N GLN A 265 -8.45 35.62 -16.72
CA GLN A 265 -8.62 35.99 -18.13
C GLN A 265 -8.60 34.76 -19.06
N ALA A 266 -9.39 34.78 -20.13
CA ALA A 266 -9.52 33.65 -21.05
C ALA A 266 -8.18 33.28 -21.73
N ASP A 267 -7.36 34.29 -22.02
CA ASP A 267 -6.04 34.22 -22.64
C ASP A 267 -4.89 34.07 -21.63
N TYR A 268 -5.20 33.83 -20.36
CA TYR A 268 -4.20 33.68 -19.30
C TYR A 268 -3.13 32.63 -19.65
N LEU A 269 -1.87 33.07 -19.65
CA LEU A 269 -0.69 32.22 -19.75
C LEU A 269 0.16 32.37 -18.48
N PRO A 270 0.54 31.26 -17.80
CA PRO A 270 1.36 31.34 -16.60
C PRO A 270 2.68 32.06 -16.88
N SER A 271 2.99 33.06 -16.06
CA SER A 271 4.26 33.79 -16.04
C SER A 271 5.37 32.94 -15.40
N THR A 272 6.64 33.30 -15.59
CA THR A 272 7.75 32.66 -14.86
C THR A 272 7.56 32.74 -13.35
N ALA A 273 7.00 33.85 -12.85
CA ALA A 273 6.66 34.01 -11.45
C ALA A 273 5.55 33.04 -11.01
N ASP A 274 4.56 32.76 -11.86
CA ASP A 274 3.52 31.76 -11.57
C ASP A 274 4.11 30.36 -11.46
N LEU A 275 5.01 29.99 -12.38
CA LEU A 275 5.68 28.69 -12.38
C LEU A 275 6.52 28.48 -11.11
N LEU A 276 7.19 29.53 -10.62
CA LEU A 276 7.99 29.45 -9.39
C LEU A 276 7.14 29.38 -8.11
N ASN A 277 5.98 30.05 -8.10
CA ASN A 277 5.10 30.08 -6.93
C ASN A 277 4.09 28.93 -6.88
N VAL A 278 3.85 28.22 -7.99
CA VAL A 278 2.89 27.12 -8.00
C VAL A 278 3.41 25.95 -7.19
N ARG A 279 2.56 25.44 -6.27
CA ARG A 279 2.87 24.30 -5.42
C ARG A 279 2.25 23.04 -6.01
N LEU A 280 3.12 22.09 -6.32
CA LEU A 280 2.80 20.71 -6.65
C LEU A 280 3.57 19.83 -5.69
N GLN A 281 2.91 18.85 -5.09
CA GLN A 281 3.60 17.83 -4.32
C GLN A 281 3.93 16.69 -5.29
N THR A 282 5.19 16.24 -5.35
CA THR A 282 5.58 15.10 -6.17
C THR A 282 5.56 13.83 -5.34
N LEU A 283 5.07 12.75 -5.94
CA LEU A 283 5.01 11.43 -5.33
C LEU A 283 6.33 10.69 -5.52
N GLY A 284 7.01 10.35 -4.43
CA GLY A 284 8.27 9.58 -4.47
C GLY A 284 9.50 10.43 -4.81
N VAL A 285 10.59 9.76 -5.18
CA VAL A 285 11.82 10.44 -5.61
C VAL A 285 11.69 10.79 -7.09
N ALA A 286 11.61 12.07 -7.41
CA ALA A 286 11.62 12.53 -8.80
C ALA A 286 13.08 12.64 -9.29
N GLU A 287 13.40 11.96 -10.39
CA GLU A 287 14.69 12.07 -11.07
C GLU A 287 14.59 13.08 -12.22
N HIS A 288 15.48 14.06 -12.22
CA HIS A 288 15.62 15.06 -13.28
C HIS A 288 17.02 14.97 -13.86
N SER A 289 17.10 14.78 -15.18
CA SER A 289 18.36 14.75 -15.91
C SER A 289 18.61 16.09 -16.60
N PHE A 290 19.79 16.65 -16.39
CA PHE A 290 20.26 17.86 -17.05
C PHE A 290 21.60 17.58 -17.73
N ASP A 291 21.69 17.84 -19.03
CA ASP A 291 22.97 17.83 -19.72
C ASP A 291 23.65 19.18 -19.53
N ILE A 292 24.68 19.21 -18.69
CA ILE A 292 25.39 20.43 -18.32
C ILE A 292 26.79 20.40 -18.91
N GLU A 293 27.13 21.44 -19.65
CA GLU A 293 28.47 21.64 -20.19
C GLU A 293 29.30 22.43 -19.18
N LEU A 294 30.27 21.75 -18.55
CA LEU A 294 31.16 22.33 -17.54
C LEU A 294 32.59 21.92 -17.86
N CYS A 295 33.51 22.89 -17.83
CA CYS A 295 34.92 22.70 -18.17
C CYS A 295 35.15 22.07 -19.57
N GLY A 296 34.30 22.39 -20.56
CA GLY A 296 34.42 21.90 -21.94
C GLY A 296 33.99 20.43 -22.15
N ALA A 297 33.42 19.79 -21.13
CA ALA A 297 32.88 18.44 -21.22
C ALA A 297 31.40 18.43 -20.82
N ARG A 298 30.62 17.57 -21.49
CA ARG A 298 29.21 17.35 -21.16
C ARG A 298 29.08 16.33 -20.05
N TYR A 299 28.44 16.73 -18.96
CA TYR A 299 28.10 15.89 -17.82
C TYR A 299 26.59 15.72 -17.73
N ASN A 300 26.17 14.49 -17.44
CA ASN A 300 24.76 14.22 -17.18
C ASN A 300 24.52 14.34 -15.66
N TRP A 301 23.82 15.40 -15.27
CA TRP A 301 23.45 15.66 -13.89
C TRP A 301 22.10 15.02 -13.59
N LEU A 302 22.11 14.04 -12.70
CA LEU A 302 20.89 13.42 -12.17
C LEU A 302 20.56 14.04 -10.83
N MET A 303 19.51 14.82 -10.80
CA MET A 303 19.00 15.49 -9.61
C MET A 303 17.81 14.72 -9.05
N TYR A 304 17.88 14.37 -7.77
CA TYR A 304 16.85 13.63 -7.05
C TYR A 304 16.15 14.56 -6.04
N ASP A 305 14.84 14.79 -6.21
CA ASP A 305 14.01 15.47 -5.18
C ASP A 305 13.53 14.41 -4.17
N VAL A 306 14.06 14.46 -2.95
CA VAL A 306 13.93 13.37 -1.98
C VAL A 306 13.06 13.81 -0.80
N GLY A 307 11.83 13.33 -0.77
CA GLY A 307 10.88 13.54 0.32
C GLY A 307 11.06 12.63 1.54
N GLY A 308 11.99 11.65 1.51
CA GLY A 308 12.21 10.76 2.66
C GLY A 308 12.91 9.40 2.45
N ALA A 309 13.44 9.06 1.26
CA ALA A 309 14.20 7.80 1.07
C ALA A 309 15.35 7.96 0.06
N VAL A 310 16.56 7.53 0.42
CA VAL A 310 17.80 7.79 -0.33
C VAL A 310 18.08 6.71 -1.38
N PRO A 311 18.13 7.03 -2.69
CA PRO A 311 18.57 6.10 -3.72
C PRO A 311 20.11 6.07 -3.81
N GLY A 312 20.74 5.18 -3.05
CA GLY A 312 22.17 4.84 -3.19
C GLY A 312 23.18 5.95 -2.86
N PRO A 313 24.48 5.76 -3.20
CA PRO A 313 25.53 6.73 -2.89
C PRO A 313 25.47 7.95 -3.83
N ALA A 314 25.15 9.12 -3.29
CA ALA A 314 25.11 10.38 -4.05
C ALA A 314 26.48 11.05 -4.18
N THR A 315 26.71 11.75 -5.29
CA THR A 315 27.92 12.56 -5.53
C THR A 315 27.89 13.84 -4.68
N ALA A 316 26.75 14.51 -4.62
CA ALA A 316 26.55 15.74 -3.85
C ALA A 316 25.15 15.80 -3.23
N ILE A 317 25.05 16.57 -2.15
CA ILE A 317 23.83 16.84 -1.39
C ILE A 317 23.66 18.36 -1.31
N ILE A 318 22.51 18.86 -1.72
CA ILE A 318 22.08 20.24 -1.51
C ILE A 318 20.98 20.22 -0.46
N PHE A 319 21.27 20.73 0.73
CA PHE A 319 20.33 20.84 1.85
C PHE A 319 19.72 22.24 1.89
N LEU A 320 18.40 22.33 1.85
CA LEU A 320 17.63 23.58 1.91
C LEU A 320 16.98 23.75 3.28
N ALA A 321 17.29 24.85 3.96
CA ALA A 321 16.73 25.21 5.28
C ALA A 321 15.94 26.53 5.19
N PRO A 322 14.63 26.54 5.49
CA PRO A 322 13.82 27.76 5.43
C PRO A 322 14.01 28.60 6.69
N ILE A 323 14.98 29.51 6.70
CA ILE A 323 15.28 30.33 7.89
C ILE A 323 14.19 31.35 8.25
N SER A 324 13.26 31.62 7.33
CA SER A 324 12.10 32.47 7.59
C SER A 324 11.03 31.80 8.47
N ALA A 325 11.10 30.47 8.68
CA ALA A 325 10.10 29.71 9.44
C ALA A 325 10.33 29.72 10.96
N PHE A 326 11.13 30.66 11.47
CA PHE A 326 11.48 30.76 12.88
C PHE A 326 10.28 30.97 13.82
N ASP A 327 9.16 31.48 13.30
CA ASP A 327 7.92 31.76 14.01
C ASP A 327 6.82 30.71 13.73
N GLN A 328 7.21 29.54 13.19
CA GLN A 328 6.32 28.46 12.80
C GLN A 328 6.72 27.14 13.48
N TYR A 329 5.72 26.30 13.73
CA TYR A 329 5.85 24.95 14.28
C TYR A 329 5.43 23.91 13.25
N LEU A 330 5.87 22.67 13.42
CA LEU A 330 5.41 21.54 12.59
C LEU A 330 3.90 21.29 12.80
N GLU A 331 3.22 20.78 11.78
CA GLU A 331 1.80 20.43 11.92
C GLU A 331 1.63 19.07 12.61
N GLU A 332 2.54 18.14 12.32
CA GLU A 332 2.60 16.81 12.92
C GLU A 332 3.05 16.85 14.39
N ASP A 333 3.83 17.86 14.78
CA ASP A 333 4.25 18.11 16.16
C ASP A 333 4.29 19.62 16.44
N PRO A 334 3.17 20.21 16.93
CA PRO A 334 3.08 21.63 17.25
C PRO A 334 4.06 22.12 18.33
N ARG A 335 4.81 21.22 18.98
CA ARG A 335 5.83 21.58 19.98
C ARG A 335 7.19 21.87 19.37
N THR A 336 7.43 21.39 18.14
CA THR A 336 8.73 21.47 17.48
C THR A 336 8.76 22.66 16.50
N ASN A 337 9.70 23.57 16.70
CA ASN A 337 9.94 24.69 15.78
C ASN A 337 10.50 24.20 14.45
N ARG A 338 10.07 24.79 13.33
CA ARG A 338 10.50 24.35 11.99
C ARG A 338 12.00 24.52 11.71
N VAL A 339 12.63 25.53 12.29
CA VAL A 339 14.08 25.75 12.15
C VAL A 339 14.87 24.72 12.96
N ASP A 340 14.38 24.36 14.16
CA ASP A 340 15.00 23.32 14.99
C ASP A 340 14.91 21.94 14.33
N ASP A 341 13.77 21.59 13.73
CA ASP A 341 13.65 20.38 12.93
C ASP A 341 14.64 20.36 11.75
N SER A 342 14.81 21.50 11.05
CA SER A 342 15.81 21.61 9.99
C SER A 342 17.24 21.39 10.49
N LEU A 343 17.57 21.85 11.71
CA LEU A 343 18.86 21.59 12.35
C LEU A 343 19.03 20.10 12.73
N GLN A 344 17.97 19.43 13.19
CA GLN A 344 17.99 18.01 13.50
C GLN A 344 18.19 17.15 12.24
N LEU A 345 17.46 17.44 11.16
CA LEU A 345 17.64 16.78 9.86
C LEU A 345 19.06 16.97 9.33
N PHE A 346 19.60 18.18 9.43
CA PHE A 346 20.98 18.46 9.02
C PHE A 346 22.01 17.71 9.88
N THR A 347 21.75 17.56 11.18
CA THR A 347 22.56 16.74 12.10
C THR A 347 22.59 15.28 11.67
N ALA A 348 21.44 14.72 11.29
CA ALA A 348 21.33 13.35 10.79
C ALA A 348 22.13 13.16 9.49
N ILE A 349 22.13 14.14 8.58
CA ILE A 349 22.92 14.08 7.33
C ILE A 349 24.42 14.12 7.61
N CYS A 350 24.87 14.98 8.54
CA CYS A 350 26.28 15.09 8.90
C CYS A 350 26.81 13.81 9.56
N SER A 351 25.99 13.15 10.38
CA SER A 351 26.37 11.93 11.12
C SER A 351 26.22 10.63 10.33
N ASN A 352 25.67 10.67 9.11
CA ASN A 352 25.34 9.47 8.34
C ASN A 352 26.54 8.83 7.64
N LYS A 353 26.82 7.55 7.95
CA LYS A 353 27.93 6.76 7.39
C LYS A 353 27.86 6.53 5.88
N LEU A 354 26.66 6.45 5.30
CA LEU A 354 26.45 6.23 3.87
C LEU A 354 26.71 7.50 3.05
N LEU A 355 26.49 8.68 3.65
CA LEU A 355 26.59 9.98 3.00
C LEU A 355 27.96 10.65 3.21
N LYS A 356 28.89 9.98 3.89
CA LYS A 356 30.20 10.54 4.30
C LYS A 356 31.08 11.00 3.14
N ASN A 357 30.91 10.44 1.94
CA ASN A 357 31.76 10.74 0.77
C ASN A 357 31.14 11.78 -0.17
N SER A 358 29.91 12.20 0.08
CA SER A 358 29.15 13.15 -0.75
C SER A 358 29.51 14.60 -0.42
N HIS A 359 29.61 15.47 -1.42
CA HIS A 359 29.77 16.91 -1.22
C HIS A 359 28.53 17.51 -0.55
N LEU A 360 28.71 18.49 0.34
CA LEU A 360 27.60 19.08 1.10
C LEU A 360 27.48 20.58 0.85
N VAL A 361 26.32 20.98 0.35
CA VAL A 361 25.93 22.37 0.09
C VAL A 361 24.73 22.68 0.97
N LEU A 362 24.77 23.81 1.67
CA LEU A 362 23.71 24.32 2.52
C LEU A 362 23.17 25.62 1.94
N MET A 363 21.88 25.63 1.63
CA MET A 363 21.15 26.80 1.18
C MET A 363 20.19 27.26 2.28
N LEU A 364 20.52 28.40 2.90
CA LEU A 364 19.67 29.08 3.87
C LEU A 364 18.65 29.91 3.08
N ASN A 365 17.47 29.33 2.91
CA ASN A 365 16.47 29.77 1.94
C ASN A 365 15.37 30.66 2.55
N LYS A 366 14.60 31.33 1.68
CA LYS A 366 13.51 32.25 2.00
C LYS A 366 13.97 33.54 2.68
N THR A 367 15.13 34.07 2.28
CA THR A 367 15.68 35.32 2.85
C THR A 367 14.78 36.53 2.60
N ASP A 368 14.03 36.53 1.51
CA ASP A 368 13.04 37.55 1.16
C ASP A 368 11.87 37.58 2.17
N LEU A 369 11.31 36.42 2.51
CA LEU A 369 10.27 36.30 3.54
C LEU A 369 10.80 36.64 4.93
N LEU A 370 12.06 36.29 5.23
CA LEU A 370 12.69 36.68 6.48
C LEU A 370 12.76 38.23 6.59
N LYS A 371 13.20 38.93 5.55
CA LYS A 371 13.21 40.40 5.52
C LYS A 371 11.82 40.99 5.78
N LYS A 372 10.81 40.52 5.03
CA LYS A 372 9.42 40.97 5.19
C LYS A 372 8.89 40.79 6.62
N LYS A 373 9.17 39.64 7.27
CA LYS A 373 8.74 39.39 8.65
C LYS A 373 9.42 40.31 9.67
N LEU A 374 10.71 40.59 9.49
CA LEU A 374 11.45 41.49 10.37
C LEU A 374 10.99 42.94 10.21
N GLU A 375 10.71 43.37 8.97
CA GLU A 375 10.14 44.69 8.64
C GLU A 375 8.72 44.85 9.21
N ALA A 376 7.92 43.79 9.21
CA ALA A 376 6.61 43.74 9.86
C ALA A 376 6.70 43.73 11.40
N GLY A 377 7.90 43.77 11.98
CA GLY A 377 8.13 43.89 13.42
C GLY A 377 8.16 42.57 14.19
N VAL A 378 8.10 41.41 13.52
CA VAL A 378 8.17 40.10 14.17
C VAL A 378 9.55 39.91 14.83
N LYS A 379 9.55 39.61 16.13
CA LYS A 379 10.79 39.51 16.93
C LYS A 379 11.25 38.06 17.05
N VAL A 380 12.46 37.75 16.56
CA VAL A 380 13.03 36.38 16.59
C VAL A 380 13.17 35.85 18.02
N ARG A 381 13.59 36.72 18.96
CA ARG A 381 13.73 36.36 20.39
C ARG A 381 12.45 35.82 21.05
N LYS A 382 11.28 36.10 20.48
CA LYS A 382 9.99 35.59 20.98
C LYS A 382 9.86 34.08 20.73
N TYR A 383 10.47 33.58 19.66
CA TYR A 383 10.32 32.20 19.21
C TYR A 383 11.59 31.38 19.44
N ILE A 384 12.76 32.02 19.35
CA ILE A 384 14.06 31.39 19.55
C ILE A 384 14.72 32.05 20.74
N THR A 385 14.57 31.45 21.92
CA THR A 385 15.09 31.98 23.19
C THR A 385 16.61 32.09 23.18
N SER A 386 17.31 31.16 22.52
CA SER A 386 18.77 31.16 22.33
C SER A 386 19.29 32.29 21.42
N TYR A 387 18.39 33.05 20.78
CA TYR A 387 18.77 34.27 20.04
C TYR A 387 19.20 35.39 20.99
N GLY A 388 18.60 35.46 22.19
CA GLY A 388 18.91 36.46 23.22
C GLY A 388 18.56 37.89 22.81
N ASP A 389 19.37 38.86 23.25
CA ASP A 389 19.17 40.30 23.04
C ASP A 389 19.84 40.84 21.77
N ARG A 390 20.17 39.97 20.81
CA ARG A 390 20.76 40.38 19.53
C ARG A 390 19.79 41.30 18.74
N PRO A 391 20.30 42.21 17.89
CA PRO A 391 19.46 43.07 17.09
C PRO A 391 18.52 42.26 16.17
N ASN A 392 17.29 42.74 15.95
CA ASN A 392 16.31 42.06 15.11
C ASN A 392 16.43 42.50 13.63
N THR A 393 17.67 42.61 13.12
CA THR A 393 17.95 42.98 11.73
C THR A 393 18.19 41.73 10.88
N PHE A 394 18.01 41.83 9.56
CA PHE A 394 18.27 40.71 8.66
C PHE A 394 19.71 40.19 8.76
N ALA A 395 20.70 41.08 8.89
CA ALA A 395 22.11 40.70 8.95
C ALA A 395 22.40 39.85 10.20
N ASP A 396 21.98 40.31 11.39
CA ASP A 396 22.21 39.61 12.64
C ASP A 396 21.47 38.27 12.71
N VAL A 397 20.21 38.25 12.26
CA VAL A 397 19.37 37.04 12.29
C VAL A 397 19.88 35.99 11.30
N SER A 398 20.20 36.39 10.08
CA SER A 398 20.69 35.46 9.05
C SER A 398 22.05 34.86 9.42
N GLU A 399 22.96 35.66 9.96
CA GLU A 399 24.27 35.19 10.41
C GLU A 399 24.16 34.29 11.66
N TYR A 400 23.22 34.59 12.57
CA TYR A 400 22.93 33.69 13.69
C TYR A 400 22.54 32.29 13.22
N PHE A 401 21.60 32.17 12.27
CA PHE A 401 21.21 30.86 11.74
C PHE A 401 22.37 30.18 11.02
N ARG A 402 23.11 30.92 10.20
CA ARG A 402 24.30 30.42 9.51
C ARG A 402 25.32 29.83 10.48
N ALA A 403 25.61 30.53 11.58
CA ALA A 403 26.53 30.06 12.60
C ALA A 403 26.06 28.75 13.26
N HIS A 404 24.75 28.58 13.49
CA HIS A 404 24.20 27.36 14.09
C HIS A 404 24.35 26.14 13.17
N PHE A 405 24.01 26.27 11.89
CA PHE A 405 24.21 25.18 10.93
C PHE A 405 25.70 24.83 10.75
N ILE A 406 26.58 25.82 10.67
CA ILE A 406 28.04 25.59 10.61
C ILE A 406 28.53 24.85 11.86
N GLN A 407 28.00 25.22 13.04
CA GLN A 407 28.36 24.56 14.30
C GLN A 407 27.89 23.10 14.34
N VAL A 408 26.68 22.81 13.85
CA VAL A 408 26.17 21.44 13.71
C VAL A 408 27.07 20.62 12.80
N HIS A 409 27.48 21.16 11.65
CA HIS A 409 28.39 20.48 10.73
C HIS A 409 29.75 20.19 11.38
N LYS A 410 30.37 21.20 12.04
CA LYS A 410 31.67 21.03 12.71
C LYS A 410 31.65 19.98 13.81
N ARG A 411 30.54 19.82 14.52
CA ARG A 411 30.39 18.86 15.63
C ARG A 411 30.07 17.44 15.17
N ASN A 412 29.24 17.29 14.14
CA ASN A 412 28.62 16.01 13.79
C ASN A 412 29.12 15.40 12.48
N ASP A 413 29.83 16.15 11.62
CA ASP A 413 30.30 15.61 10.34
C ASP A 413 31.45 14.62 10.55
N ILE A 414 31.17 13.35 10.26
CA ILE A 414 32.11 12.24 10.44
C ILE A 414 33.25 12.22 9.42
N SER A 415 33.14 12.99 8.34
CA SER A 415 34.06 12.98 7.19
C SER A 415 34.96 14.21 7.10
N ARG A 416 34.66 15.26 7.88
CA ARG A 416 35.27 16.59 7.78
C ARG A 416 35.25 17.16 6.35
N ARG A 417 34.20 16.87 5.60
CA ARG A 417 34.02 17.41 4.24
C ARG A 417 33.84 18.93 4.27
N ALA A 418 34.13 19.58 3.15
CA ALA A 418 33.86 21.01 3.00
C ALA A 418 32.34 21.26 2.94
N LEU A 419 31.88 22.30 3.64
CA LEU A 419 30.50 22.78 3.62
C LEU A 419 30.42 24.11 2.87
N TYR A 420 29.68 24.15 1.77
CA TYR A 420 29.40 25.37 1.02
C TYR A 420 28.09 25.98 1.51
N VAL A 421 28.10 27.22 2.00
CA VAL A 421 26.91 27.85 2.60
C VAL A 421 26.50 29.08 1.81
N HIS A 422 25.24 29.14 1.39
CA HIS A 422 24.68 30.24 0.62
C HIS A 422 23.37 30.73 1.23
N PHE A 423 23.20 32.05 1.28
CA PHE A 423 21.89 32.68 1.52
C PHE A 423 21.14 32.74 0.19
N THR A 424 19.90 32.29 0.18
CA THR A 424 19.13 32.12 -1.05
C THR A 424 17.71 32.65 -0.91
N SER A 425 17.22 33.24 -2.01
CA SER A 425 15.80 33.39 -2.27
C SER A 425 15.54 32.74 -3.61
N MET A 426 14.82 31.61 -3.62
CA MET A 426 14.53 30.89 -4.87
C MET A 426 13.63 31.68 -5.83
N LEU A 427 13.14 32.85 -5.43
CA LEU A 427 12.40 33.79 -6.29
C LEU A 427 13.33 34.78 -7.01
N ASP A 428 14.56 34.97 -6.53
CA ASP A 428 15.60 35.73 -7.22
C ASP A 428 16.32 34.84 -8.23
N ILE A 429 15.82 34.86 -9.47
CA ILE A 429 16.30 34.01 -10.57
C ILE A 429 17.79 34.23 -10.81
N ARG A 430 18.25 35.48 -10.91
CA ARG A 430 19.64 35.79 -11.28
C ARG A 430 20.60 35.36 -10.18
N ALA A 431 20.35 35.76 -8.94
CA ALA A 431 21.21 35.39 -7.83
C ALA A 431 21.25 33.88 -7.59
N THR A 432 20.12 33.19 -7.78
CA THR A 432 20.05 31.72 -7.62
C THR A 432 20.81 31.00 -8.74
N GLN A 433 20.70 31.45 -9.99
CA GLN A 433 21.43 30.89 -11.13
C GLN A 433 22.95 31.05 -10.96
N ASP A 434 23.42 32.20 -10.49
CA ASP A 434 24.84 32.41 -10.19
C ASP A 434 25.34 31.43 -9.10
N ILE A 435 24.54 31.19 -8.06
CA ILE A 435 24.86 30.21 -7.01
C ILE A 435 24.91 28.79 -7.59
N ILE A 436 23.97 28.43 -8.47
CA ILE A 436 23.92 27.11 -9.11
C ILE A 436 25.20 26.83 -9.92
N VAL A 437 25.66 27.81 -10.72
CA VAL A 437 26.89 27.66 -11.51
C VAL A 437 28.11 27.48 -10.60
N ASN A 438 28.25 28.33 -9.58
CA ASN A 438 29.37 28.26 -8.63
C ASN A 438 29.44 26.92 -7.88
N VAL A 439 28.28 26.41 -7.43
CA VAL A 439 28.17 25.10 -6.80
C VAL A 439 28.49 23.98 -7.80
N GLY A 440 28.03 24.13 -9.05
CA GLY A 440 28.30 23.23 -10.17
C GLY A 440 29.78 22.97 -10.39
N GLU A 441 30.55 24.05 -10.53
CA GLU A 441 31.99 23.99 -10.74
C GLU A 441 32.73 23.36 -9.55
N ALA A 442 32.34 23.68 -8.32
CA ALA A 442 32.95 23.13 -7.11
C ALA A 442 32.75 21.61 -6.99
N ILE A 443 31.55 21.11 -7.31
CA ILE A 443 31.23 19.68 -7.28
C ILE A 443 32.02 18.93 -8.36
N ILE A 444 32.04 19.45 -9.59
CA ILE A 444 32.72 18.78 -10.72
C ILE A 444 34.23 18.74 -10.52
N ARG A 445 34.85 19.85 -10.10
CA ARG A 445 36.30 19.89 -9.85
C ARG A 445 36.71 18.78 -8.88
N SER A 446 35.92 18.55 -7.82
CA SER A 446 36.20 17.47 -6.88
C SER A 446 35.79 16.08 -7.39
N HIS A 447 34.77 15.97 -8.25
CA HIS A 447 34.34 14.71 -8.85
C HIS A 447 35.40 14.16 -9.83
N ILE A 448 35.94 15.03 -10.70
CA ILE A 448 37.03 14.70 -11.63
C ILE A 448 38.27 14.20 -10.88
N ALA A 449 38.63 14.86 -9.77
CA ALA A 449 39.76 14.45 -8.94
C ALA A 449 39.58 13.05 -8.33
N LYS A 450 38.34 12.63 -8.03
CA LYS A 450 38.03 11.31 -7.45
C LYS A 450 37.89 10.19 -8.49
N THR A 451 37.42 10.47 -9.71
CA THR A 451 37.15 9.45 -10.75
C THR A 451 38.36 9.13 -11.64
N GLY A 452 39.47 9.85 -11.46
CA GLY A 452 40.70 9.65 -12.22
C GLY A 452 40.61 10.12 -13.68
N LEU A 453 39.66 11.00 -14.01
CA LEU A 453 39.53 11.66 -15.31
C LEU A 453 40.57 12.77 -15.53
N ALA A 454 41.57 12.88 -14.64
CA ALA A 454 42.68 13.81 -14.74
C ALA A 454 43.69 13.37 -15.83
N TYR A 455 43.26 13.46 -17.09
CA TYR A 455 44.14 13.61 -18.24
C TYR A 455 43.56 14.70 -19.14
N ALA A 456 43.69 15.93 -18.67
CA ALA A 456 43.80 17.12 -19.49
C ALA A 456 44.68 18.09 -18.70
N GLU A 457 45.74 18.59 -19.34
CA GLU A 457 46.72 19.50 -18.78
C GLU A 457 46.07 20.69 -18.04
N PRO A 458 46.75 21.28 -17.05
CA PRO A 458 46.28 22.51 -16.43
C PRO A 458 46.16 23.61 -17.50
N LEU A 459 44.93 24.08 -17.70
CA LEU A 459 44.58 25.28 -18.48
C LEU A 459 45.04 26.56 -17.75
N SER A 460 46.28 26.59 -17.27
CA SER A 460 46.92 27.79 -16.71
C SER A 460 47.65 28.62 -17.76
N ASP A 461 47.78 28.16 -19.00
CA ASP A 461 48.41 28.93 -20.08
C ASP A 461 47.61 28.80 -21.38
N ARG A 462 47.23 29.95 -21.98
CA ARG A 462 46.31 30.14 -23.13
C ARG A 462 44.84 30.16 -22.69
N ILE A 463 44.19 31.29 -22.45
CA ILE A 463 43.83 32.33 -23.43
C ILE A 463 43.79 33.69 -22.72
N PHE A 464 44.89 34.44 -22.78
CA PHE A 464 44.87 35.90 -22.80
C PHE A 464 45.04 36.32 -24.27
N ALA A 465 43.93 36.51 -24.96
CA ALA A 465 43.89 37.19 -26.25
C ALA A 465 42.46 37.70 -26.50
N LEU A 466 42.09 38.78 -25.83
CA LEU A 466 41.07 39.71 -26.33
C LEU A 466 41.83 40.95 -26.82
N PRO A 467 41.72 41.32 -28.11
CA PRO A 467 42.11 42.65 -28.54
C PRO A 467 41.06 43.67 -28.08
N ASP A 468 41.59 44.81 -27.64
CA ASP A 468 40.96 46.13 -27.56
C ASP A 468 39.83 46.40 -26.57
N LYS A 469 40.31 46.89 -25.41
CA LYS A 469 39.65 47.89 -24.56
C LYS A 469 39.49 49.22 -25.30
N GLN A 470 38.29 49.80 -25.27
CA GLN A 470 38.04 51.23 -25.01
C GLN A 470 36.64 51.28 -24.35
N HIS A 471 36.45 51.59 -23.06
CA HIS A 471 36.78 52.83 -22.36
C HIS A 471 36.99 52.63 -20.84
N LEU A 472 38.05 53.27 -20.33
CA LEU A 472 38.27 53.94 -19.03
C LEU A 472 37.67 53.38 -17.70
N HIS A 473 38.57 52.80 -16.88
CA HIS A 473 39.12 53.22 -15.55
C HIS A 473 38.65 54.59 -14.93
N PRO A 474 38.86 54.92 -13.62
CA PRO A 474 38.97 54.17 -12.33
C PRO A 474 38.16 54.74 -11.14
N PHE A 475 37.99 53.95 -10.06
CA PHE A 475 38.48 54.28 -8.70
C PHE A 475 38.26 53.11 -7.71
N VAL A 476 39.38 52.45 -7.38
CA VAL A 476 39.84 52.13 -6.01
C VAL A 476 39.32 50.83 -5.35
N TYR A 477 40.17 49.82 -5.11
CA TYR A 477 41.33 49.69 -4.18
C TYR A 477 40.96 49.65 -2.68
N HIS A 478 41.61 48.73 -1.95
CA HIS A 478 41.50 48.39 -0.52
C HIS A 478 40.34 47.42 -0.20
N VAL A 479 40.53 46.18 0.29
CA VAL A 479 41.46 45.69 1.33
C VAL A 479 41.76 44.17 1.16
N ILE A 480 42.93 43.83 0.63
CA ILE A 480 44.02 42.99 1.20
C ILE A 480 43.72 42.20 2.52
N ALA A 481 43.69 40.85 2.37
CA ALA A 481 44.49 39.84 3.10
C ALA A 481 44.37 39.66 4.65
N PRO A 482 45.13 38.74 5.30
CA PRO A 482 44.74 37.34 5.57
C PRO A 482 44.98 36.85 7.04
N MET A 483 44.57 35.59 7.33
CA MET A 483 45.20 34.60 8.25
C MET A 483 45.24 34.78 9.80
N TRP A 484 45.06 33.62 10.49
CA TRP A 484 45.46 33.23 11.88
C TRP A 484 44.51 33.70 13.02
N THR A 485 44.21 33.01 14.14
CA THR A 485 44.70 31.81 14.88
C THR A 485 43.76 31.52 16.08
N MET A 486 43.89 30.35 16.73
CA MET A 486 43.53 30.00 18.15
C MET A 486 42.05 29.88 18.56
N LYS A 487 41.64 29.23 19.67
CA LYS A 487 41.96 27.99 20.43
C LYS A 487 40.88 27.91 21.55
N CYS A 488 40.54 26.69 21.97
CA CYS A 488 39.70 26.21 23.09
C CYS A 488 39.68 27.01 24.42
N VAL A 489 38.54 27.04 25.16
CA VAL A 489 38.42 27.15 26.65
C VAL A 489 37.07 26.58 27.21
N TYR A 490 37.16 25.64 28.18
CA TYR A 490 36.36 25.26 29.39
C TYR A 490 34.79 25.20 29.40
N CYS A 491 34.13 24.10 29.86
CA CYS A 491 33.73 23.66 31.25
C CYS A 491 32.56 24.50 31.84
N ASP A 492 31.63 24.06 32.68
CA ASP A 492 31.36 22.83 33.45
C ASP A 492 29.91 22.88 34.03
N GLU A 493 29.50 21.78 34.67
CA GLU A 493 28.58 21.65 35.83
C GLU A 493 27.03 21.66 35.70
N ASN A 494 26.46 20.44 35.77
CA ASN A 494 25.82 19.76 36.91
C ASN A 494 24.59 20.31 37.71
N VAL A 495 23.82 19.30 38.19
CA VAL A 495 22.92 19.19 39.36
C VAL A 495 21.43 19.53 39.14
N ALA A 496 20.39 18.85 39.64
CA ALA A 496 20.06 17.48 40.08
C ALA A 496 18.61 17.50 40.63
N ARG A 497 17.94 16.33 40.64
CA ARG A 497 16.89 15.86 41.62
C ARG A 497 15.51 16.59 41.61
N ASN A 498 14.36 16.01 41.99
CA ASN A 498 13.97 14.70 42.55
C ASN A 498 12.43 14.52 42.52
N ARG A 499 11.97 13.27 42.29
CA ARG A 499 10.94 12.45 42.99
C ARG A 499 9.47 12.92 43.26
N MET A 500 8.57 11.94 42.98
CA MET A 500 7.16 11.65 43.38
C MET A 500 6.90 11.67 44.92
N PRO A 501 5.73 11.25 45.55
CA PRO A 501 4.56 10.44 45.11
C PRO A 501 3.14 10.59 45.81
N PHE A 502 2.19 9.75 45.35
CA PHE A 502 1.14 8.94 46.07
C PHE A 502 -0.32 9.39 46.39
N HIS A 503 -1.27 8.51 45.94
CA HIS A 503 -2.52 7.94 46.56
C HIS A 503 -3.76 8.83 46.90
N LEU A 504 -5.06 8.41 46.96
CA LEU A 504 -5.81 7.14 47.16
C LEU A 504 -7.35 7.30 46.80
N ARG A 505 -8.06 6.14 46.66
CA ARG A 505 -9.52 5.71 46.70
C ARG A 505 -10.60 6.61 47.40
N GLU A 506 -11.95 6.45 47.38
CA GLU A 506 -13.03 5.51 46.94
C GLU A 506 -14.44 6.18 47.15
N ALA A 507 -15.51 5.63 46.51
CA ALA A 507 -16.88 5.34 47.04
C ALA A 507 -18.15 6.27 46.94
N HIS A 508 -19.25 5.60 46.47
CA HIS A 508 -20.72 5.64 46.76
C HIS A 508 -21.72 6.72 46.21
N GLY A 509 -22.85 6.24 45.64
CA GLY A 509 -24.07 6.98 45.16
C GLY A 509 -25.10 7.27 46.28
N PRO A 510 -26.47 7.34 46.08
CA PRO A 510 -27.34 7.04 44.91
C PRO A 510 -28.62 7.95 44.72
N LYS A 511 -29.55 7.53 43.82
CA LYS A 511 -31.05 7.68 43.78
C LYS A 511 -31.72 8.66 42.77
N GLY A 512 -32.79 8.16 42.13
CA GLY A 512 -33.96 8.96 41.67
C GLY A 512 -34.73 8.41 40.46
N SER A 513 -35.90 7.82 40.67
CA SER A 513 -36.84 7.21 39.72
C SER A 513 -37.88 8.19 39.14
N ASN A 514 -38.51 7.88 37.98
CA ASN A 514 -39.98 7.71 37.83
C ASN A 514 -40.44 7.52 36.35
N ASN A 515 -41.20 6.44 36.14
CA ASN A 515 -42.17 6.16 35.04
C ASN A 515 -43.56 6.75 35.49
N PRO A 516 -44.70 6.84 34.73
CA PRO A 516 -45.24 5.81 33.80
C PRO A 516 -46.27 6.19 32.68
N ASN A 517 -46.55 5.20 31.82
CA ASN A 517 -47.84 4.79 31.20
C ASN A 517 -48.44 5.38 29.87
N ALA A 518 -48.85 4.42 29.03
CA ALA A 518 -49.56 4.38 27.73
C ALA A 518 -51.11 4.56 27.87
N PRO A 519 -52.04 4.21 26.92
CA PRO A 519 -51.97 3.64 25.53
C PRO A 519 -53.01 4.21 24.50
N ALA A 520 -52.98 3.77 23.22
CA ALA A 520 -54.18 3.54 22.36
C ALA A 520 -53.84 2.95 20.96
N GLU A 521 -54.56 1.88 20.60
CA GLU A 521 -54.72 1.21 19.29
C GLU A 521 -56.16 1.51 18.76
N PRO A 522 -56.66 1.03 17.58
CA PRO A 522 -56.05 0.49 16.36
C PRO A 522 -56.73 0.98 15.04
N ALA A 523 -56.14 0.74 13.85
CA ALA A 523 -56.90 0.57 12.60
C ALA A 523 -56.13 -0.24 11.53
N ARG A 524 -56.80 -1.27 10.99
CA ARG A 524 -56.32 -2.26 10.01
C ARG A 524 -56.29 -1.71 8.57
N ARG A 525 -55.33 -2.16 7.73
CA ARG A 525 -55.59 -2.78 6.41
C ARG A 525 -54.33 -3.33 5.71
N SER A 526 -54.44 -4.60 5.31
CA SER A 526 -53.85 -5.35 4.18
C SER A 526 -52.32 -5.47 4.01
N GLN A 527 -51.82 -6.68 4.29
CA GLN A 527 -50.52 -7.24 3.88
C GLN A 527 -50.41 -7.47 2.36
N PRO A 528 -49.16 -7.52 1.85
CA PRO A 528 -48.68 -8.72 1.16
C PRO A 528 -47.47 -9.34 1.87
N ILE A 529 -47.36 -10.65 1.66
CA ILE A 529 -46.42 -11.65 2.17
C ILE A 529 -45.02 -11.09 2.46
N ALA A 530 -44.75 -10.75 3.71
CA ALA A 530 -43.40 -10.60 4.24
C ALA A 530 -42.99 -11.95 4.84
N GLU A 531 -41.97 -12.61 4.27
CA GLU A 531 -41.19 -13.58 5.06
C GLU A 531 -40.70 -12.84 6.31
N SER A 532 -40.97 -13.38 7.50
CA SER A 532 -40.65 -12.67 8.73
C SER A 532 -39.14 -12.46 8.83
N TRP A 533 -38.75 -11.29 9.35
CA TRP A 533 -37.36 -10.97 9.73
C TRP A 533 -36.69 -12.04 10.61
N GLU A 534 -37.48 -12.92 11.23
CA GLU A 534 -37.02 -14.05 12.03
C GLU A 534 -36.62 -15.25 11.15
N ALA A 535 -37.33 -15.51 10.04
CA ALA A 535 -36.95 -16.52 9.05
C ALA A 535 -35.65 -16.13 8.31
N PHE A 536 -35.45 -14.84 8.04
CA PHE A 536 -34.20 -14.30 7.48
C PHE A 536 -33.03 -14.38 8.48
N ARG A 537 -33.27 -14.11 9.78
CA ARG A 537 -32.27 -14.34 10.84
C ARG A 537 -31.92 -15.81 11.02
N ALA A 538 -32.91 -16.72 10.89
CA ALA A 538 -32.68 -18.15 11.00
C ALA A 538 -31.75 -18.71 9.91
N ARG A 539 -31.77 -18.14 8.70
CA ARG A 539 -30.84 -18.51 7.61
C ARG A 539 -29.40 -17.97 7.80
N GLN A 540 -29.19 -16.96 8.66
CA GLN A 540 -27.87 -16.37 8.96
C GLN A 540 -27.34 -16.71 10.37
N ALA A 541 -28.12 -17.40 11.19
CA ALA A 541 -27.65 -17.92 12.46
C ALA A 541 -26.54 -18.95 12.17
N PRO A 542 -25.37 -18.86 12.84
CA PRO A 542 -24.41 -19.95 12.75
C PRO A 542 -25.14 -21.24 13.14
N ALA A 543 -24.87 -22.33 12.44
CA ALA A 543 -25.38 -23.64 12.83
C ALA A 543 -25.18 -23.81 14.35
N PRO A 544 -26.16 -24.38 15.07
CA PRO A 544 -25.99 -24.66 16.49
C PRO A 544 -24.66 -25.39 16.66
N ALA A 545 -23.86 -24.96 17.63
CA ALA A 545 -22.56 -25.56 17.87
C ALA A 545 -22.74 -27.08 17.93
N PRO A 546 -21.93 -27.85 17.18
CA PRO A 546 -21.84 -29.30 17.37
C PRO A 546 -21.85 -29.68 18.85
N ASP A 547 -22.34 -30.86 19.21
CA ASP A 547 -22.19 -31.36 20.59
C ASP A 547 -20.72 -31.71 20.88
N VAL A 548 -19.93 -30.65 21.12
CA VAL A 548 -18.50 -30.68 21.44
C VAL A 548 -18.26 -31.48 22.74
N GLN A 549 -19.26 -31.58 23.62
CA GLN A 549 -19.15 -32.29 24.90
C GLN A 549 -19.23 -33.81 24.71
N GLU A 550 -20.16 -34.28 23.87
CA GLU A 550 -20.28 -35.69 23.52
C GLU A 550 -19.01 -36.19 22.78
N ASP A 551 -18.56 -35.44 21.78
CA ASP A 551 -17.35 -35.79 21.00
C ASP A 551 -16.11 -35.87 21.89
N ARG A 552 -16.00 -34.98 22.90
CA ARG A 552 -14.90 -34.98 23.87
C ARG A 552 -14.98 -36.13 24.86
N ALA A 553 -16.18 -36.51 25.31
CA ALA A 553 -16.38 -37.66 26.18
C ALA A 553 -16.05 -38.98 25.46
N SER A 554 -16.46 -39.10 24.19
CA SER A 554 -16.16 -40.24 23.33
C SER A 554 -14.66 -40.44 23.14
N PHE A 555 -13.89 -39.37 22.88
CA PHE A 555 -12.43 -39.44 22.79
C PHE A 555 -11.78 -40.09 24.02
N LYS A 556 -12.16 -39.66 25.23
CA LYS A 556 -11.58 -40.18 26.48
C LYS A 556 -11.81 -41.68 26.64
N VAL A 557 -13.02 -42.14 26.35
CA VAL A 557 -13.38 -43.55 26.45
C VAL A 557 -12.62 -44.38 25.40
N ASN A 558 -12.56 -43.89 24.16
CA ASN A 558 -11.91 -44.60 23.06
C ASN A 558 -10.41 -44.78 23.29
N ILE A 559 -9.70 -43.75 23.77
CA ILE A 559 -8.26 -43.89 24.01
C ILE A 559 -7.95 -44.84 25.18
N GLN A 560 -8.76 -44.82 26.23
CA GLN A 560 -8.61 -45.76 27.35
C GLN A 560 -8.83 -47.21 26.90
N ASN A 561 -9.81 -47.45 26.02
CA ASN A 561 -10.07 -48.78 25.48
C ASN A 561 -8.89 -49.29 24.63
N ILE A 562 -8.34 -48.47 23.74
CA ILE A 562 -7.17 -48.84 22.92
C ILE A 562 -5.95 -49.16 23.80
N VAL A 563 -5.75 -48.44 24.90
CA VAL A 563 -4.67 -48.72 25.85
C VAL A 563 -4.89 -50.07 26.56
N ARG A 564 -6.13 -50.38 26.95
CA ARG A 564 -6.47 -51.64 27.65
C ARG A 564 -6.34 -52.88 26.78
N GLU A 565 -6.49 -52.75 25.46
CA GLU A 565 -6.30 -53.85 24.51
C GLU A 565 -4.83 -54.27 24.34
N PHE A 566 -3.87 -53.47 24.82
CA PHE A 566 -2.46 -53.73 24.61
C PHE A 566 -1.86 -54.66 25.67
N THR A 567 -1.86 -55.95 25.37
CA THR A 567 -1.48 -57.05 26.30
C THR A 567 0.01 -57.17 26.60
N ALA A 568 0.88 -56.47 25.87
CA ALA A 568 2.34 -56.51 26.10
C ALA A 568 2.78 -55.74 27.35
N LEU A 569 1.93 -54.86 27.90
CA LEU A 569 2.18 -54.18 29.17
C LEU A 569 1.66 -55.02 30.36
N PRO A 570 2.35 -54.99 31.54
CA PRO A 570 1.79 -55.55 32.77
C PRO A 570 0.49 -54.83 33.17
N SER A 571 -0.47 -55.55 33.78
CA SER A 571 -1.80 -55.01 34.13
C SER A 571 -1.73 -53.69 34.92
N GLN A 572 -0.81 -53.57 35.87
CA GLN A 572 -0.61 -52.34 36.64
C GLN A 572 -0.16 -51.15 35.77
N ALA A 573 0.66 -51.39 34.74
CA ALA A 573 1.12 -50.36 33.82
C ALA A 573 0.02 -49.96 32.80
N ILE A 574 -0.87 -50.89 32.44
CA ILE A 574 -2.05 -50.61 31.62
C ILE A 574 -3.00 -49.66 32.37
N GLU A 575 -3.30 -49.96 33.63
CA GLU A 575 -4.13 -49.09 34.48
C GLU A 575 -3.49 -47.71 34.66
N GLU A 576 -2.19 -47.65 34.99
CA GLU A 576 -1.45 -46.39 35.13
C GLU A 576 -1.51 -45.52 33.86
N CYS A 577 -1.37 -46.13 32.68
CA CYS A 577 -1.45 -45.44 31.40
C CYS A 577 -2.89 -45.00 31.07
N SER A 578 -3.87 -45.88 31.28
CA SER A 578 -5.29 -45.64 31.03
C SER A 578 -5.82 -44.47 31.88
N ASP A 579 -5.49 -44.43 33.16
CA ASP A 579 -5.86 -43.30 34.02
C ASP A 579 -5.15 -42.03 33.56
N SER A 580 -3.88 -42.15 33.18
CA SER A 580 -3.11 -40.99 32.75
C SER A 580 -3.60 -40.31 31.49
N VAL A 581 -4.11 -41.07 30.52
CA VAL A 581 -4.66 -40.48 29.29
C VAL A 581 -6.05 -39.87 29.50
N GLY A 582 -6.83 -40.36 30.46
CA GLY A 582 -8.16 -39.80 30.77
C GLY A 582 -8.13 -38.39 31.34
N ASP A 583 -7.03 -38.06 32.04
CA ASP A 583 -6.79 -36.74 32.62
C ASP A 583 -6.23 -35.72 31.62
N LEU A 584 -5.62 -36.18 30.52
CA LEU A 584 -4.91 -35.31 29.60
C LEU A 584 -5.88 -34.48 28.74
N PRO A 585 -5.61 -33.16 28.57
CA PRO A 585 -6.50 -32.32 27.78
C PRO A 585 -6.35 -32.55 26.27
N VAL A 586 -5.15 -32.86 25.78
CA VAL A 586 -4.83 -33.08 24.35
C VAL A 586 -3.61 -34.03 24.21
N LEU A 587 -3.41 -34.62 23.03
CA LEU A 587 -2.30 -35.54 22.71
C LEU A 587 -2.27 -36.82 23.57
N GLY A 588 -3.44 -37.39 23.86
CA GLY A 588 -3.59 -38.59 24.69
C GLY A 588 -3.02 -39.84 24.03
N ALA A 589 -3.20 -39.99 22.72
CA ALA A 589 -2.66 -41.15 21.99
C ALA A 589 -1.14 -41.08 21.87
N LEU A 590 -0.58 -39.91 21.54
CA LEU A 590 0.87 -39.72 21.52
C LEU A 590 1.50 -39.90 22.90
N TYR A 591 0.84 -39.47 23.98
CA TYR A 591 1.30 -39.74 25.35
C TYR A 591 1.32 -41.24 25.64
N ALA A 592 0.23 -41.96 25.33
CA ALA A 592 0.15 -43.41 25.52
C ALA A 592 1.22 -44.16 24.72
N TYR A 593 1.45 -43.74 23.46
CA TYR A 593 2.53 -44.27 22.63
C TYR A 593 3.89 -44.04 23.30
N THR A 594 4.17 -42.82 23.75
CA THR A 594 5.43 -42.48 24.43
C THR A 594 5.61 -43.28 25.72
N PHE A 595 4.55 -43.46 26.50
CA PHE A 595 4.57 -44.26 27.73
C PHE A 595 4.87 -45.73 27.45
N THR A 596 4.15 -46.35 26.50
CA THR A 596 4.36 -47.76 26.12
C THR A 596 5.75 -47.97 25.55
N HIS A 597 6.26 -47.03 24.73
CA HIS A 597 7.60 -47.05 24.18
C HIS A 597 8.69 -47.00 25.26
N LEU A 598 8.62 -46.04 26.19
CA LEU A 598 9.60 -45.94 27.27
C LEU A 598 9.58 -47.15 28.22
N LYS A 599 8.41 -47.75 28.44
CA LYS A 599 8.26 -48.93 29.30
C LYS A 599 8.78 -50.22 28.68
N LEU A 600 8.47 -50.47 27.40
CA LEU A 600 8.75 -51.74 26.75
C LEU A 600 10.02 -51.73 25.90
N CYS A 601 10.25 -50.66 25.17
CA CYS A 601 11.31 -50.60 24.14
C CYS A 601 12.61 -50.01 24.70
N ALA A 602 12.54 -49.19 25.75
CA ALA A 602 13.70 -48.50 26.34
C ALA A 602 13.95 -48.81 27.83
N PRO A 603 13.97 -50.09 28.27
CA PRO A 603 13.98 -50.47 29.69
C PRO A 603 15.22 -49.99 30.47
N ASN A 604 16.35 -49.76 29.79
CA ASN A 604 17.62 -49.38 30.43
C ASN A 604 17.75 -47.86 30.67
N THR A 605 17.04 -47.02 29.91
CA THR A 605 16.99 -45.54 30.03
C THR A 605 15.75 -45.03 30.79
N ASN A 606 14.99 -45.96 31.38
CA ASN A 606 13.55 -45.86 31.68
C ASN A 606 13.19 -44.91 32.83
N ARG A 607 13.90 -44.96 33.97
CA ARG A 607 13.40 -44.33 35.22
C ARG A 607 13.40 -42.80 35.18
N SER A 608 14.44 -42.19 34.61
CA SER A 608 14.51 -40.72 34.48
C SER A 608 13.53 -40.20 33.43
N LEU A 609 13.47 -40.83 32.26
CA LEU A 609 12.61 -40.38 31.16
C LEU A 609 11.11 -40.58 31.47
N LEU A 610 10.75 -41.65 32.18
CA LEU A 610 9.38 -41.87 32.63
C LEU A 610 8.96 -40.84 33.70
N ASN A 611 9.88 -40.45 34.59
CA ASN A 611 9.64 -39.35 35.53
C ASN A 611 9.49 -38.02 34.79
N ASP A 612 10.31 -37.75 33.76
CA ASP A 612 10.17 -36.57 32.91
C ASP A 612 8.81 -36.54 32.19
N LEU A 613 8.34 -37.69 31.67
CA LEU A 613 7.02 -37.82 31.06
C LEU A 613 5.89 -37.50 32.06
N LYS A 614 5.97 -38.02 33.29
CA LYS A 614 5.01 -37.71 34.37
C LYS A 614 5.05 -36.23 34.76
N ASN A 615 6.23 -35.63 34.82
CA ASN A 615 6.38 -34.20 35.12
C ASN A 615 5.73 -33.32 34.02
N LEU A 616 5.87 -33.72 32.75
CA LEU A 616 5.17 -33.07 31.64
C LEU A 616 3.65 -33.18 31.78
N LYS A 617 3.12 -34.38 32.08
CA LYS A 617 1.68 -34.60 32.33
C LYS A 617 1.15 -33.65 33.41
N THR A 618 1.79 -33.62 34.59
CA THR A 618 1.36 -32.79 35.72
C THR A 618 1.32 -31.31 35.36
N LYS A 619 2.31 -30.84 34.58
CA LYS A 619 2.34 -29.46 34.08
C LYS A 619 1.14 -29.17 33.17
N TRP A 620 0.84 -30.06 32.23
CA TRP A 620 -0.23 -29.85 31.25
C TRP A 620 -1.64 -29.93 31.83
N ILE A 621 -1.86 -30.75 32.86
CA ILE A 621 -3.16 -30.84 33.55
C ILE A 621 -3.46 -29.54 34.32
N ARG A 622 -2.45 -28.98 34.98
CA ARG A 622 -2.62 -27.73 35.76
C ARG A 622 -3.03 -26.55 34.88
N ASP A 623 -2.59 -26.56 33.62
CA ASP A 623 -2.80 -25.48 32.65
C ASP A 623 -3.79 -25.92 31.54
N SER A 624 -4.78 -26.77 31.88
CA SER A 624 -5.70 -27.40 30.91
C SER A 624 -6.49 -26.40 30.05
N ASP A 625 -6.77 -25.20 30.56
CA ASP A 625 -7.44 -24.11 29.82
C ASP A 625 -6.54 -23.46 28.74
N THR A 626 -5.22 -23.64 28.77
CA THR A 626 -4.27 -23.07 27.80
C THR A 626 -3.56 -24.11 26.95
N CYS A 627 -3.89 -25.40 27.10
CA CYS A 627 -3.21 -26.51 26.42
C CYS A 627 -3.14 -26.35 24.89
N ILE A 628 -4.20 -25.85 24.26
CA ILE A 628 -4.24 -25.63 22.81
C ILE A 628 -3.26 -24.53 22.36
N LEU A 629 -2.99 -23.55 23.22
CA LEU A 629 -2.04 -22.46 22.96
C LEU A 629 -0.58 -22.95 23.02
N ASP A 630 -0.34 -24.09 23.67
CA ASP A 630 0.97 -24.71 23.86
C ASP A 630 1.14 -26.04 23.12
N LEU A 631 0.24 -26.35 22.17
CA LEU A 631 0.18 -27.62 21.44
C LEU A 631 1.54 -28.05 20.86
N ASN A 632 2.25 -27.12 20.20
CA ASN A 632 3.59 -27.38 19.64
C ASN A 632 4.61 -27.76 20.72
N THR A 633 4.59 -27.05 21.85
CA THR A 633 5.49 -27.30 22.99
C THR A 633 5.22 -28.67 23.60
N MET A 634 3.94 -29.06 23.72
CA MET A 634 3.54 -30.37 24.22
C MET A 634 4.04 -31.49 23.30
N LYS A 635 3.76 -31.38 21.99
CA LYS A 635 4.23 -32.32 20.96
C LYS A 635 5.75 -32.46 20.98
N LYS A 636 6.49 -31.35 20.91
CA LYS A 636 7.97 -31.35 20.95
C LYS A 636 8.52 -31.97 22.24
N GLY A 637 7.82 -31.82 23.36
CA GLY A 637 8.16 -32.47 24.63
C GLY A 637 8.13 -34.01 24.53
N LEU A 638 7.04 -34.57 24.01
CA LEU A 638 6.89 -36.02 23.80
C LEU A 638 7.92 -36.53 22.78
N MET A 639 8.09 -35.82 21.66
CA MET A 639 9.06 -36.18 20.63
C MET A 639 10.51 -36.20 21.14
N ARG A 640 10.87 -35.27 22.02
CA ARG A 640 12.19 -35.23 22.63
C ARG A 640 12.45 -36.46 23.50
N LEU A 641 11.45 -36.95 24.22
CA LEU A 641 11.57 -38.16 25.05
C LEU A 641 11.77 -39.40 24.17
N LEU A 642 11.00 -39.52 23.08
CA LEU A 642 11.16 -40.59 22.10
C LEU A 642 12.59 -40.61 21.51
N ARG A 643 13.09 -39.46 21.04
CA ARG A 643 14.47 -39.36 20.49
C ARG A 643 15.56 -39.69 21.51
N LYS A 644 15.38 -39.34 22.78
CA LYS A 644 16.35 -39.64 23.84
C LYS A 644 16.43 -41.12 24.19
N SER A 645 15.39 -41.89 23.89
CA SER A 645 15.33 -43.31 24.25
C SER A 645 16.28 -44.21 23.43
N ARG A 646 16.74 -43.76 22.25
CA ARG A 646 17.73 -44.45 21.37
C ARG A 646 17.48 -45.95 21.20
N VAL A 647 16.33 -46.29 20.62
CA VAL A 647 15.92 -47.69 20.42
C VAL A 647 15.99 -48.05 18.95
N GLU A 648 16.57 -49.21 18.63
CA GLU A 648 16.71 -49.73 17.26
C GLU A 648 15.54 -50.65 16.84
N GLU A 649 14.89 -51.33 17.80
CA GLU A 649 13.74 -52.22 17.57
C GLU A 649 12.54 -51.88 18.48
N HIS A 650 11.34 -51.76 17.91
CA HIS A 650 10.15 -51.28 18.61
C HIS A 650 9.09 -52.39 18.81
N ILE A 651 8.67 -52.60 20.06
CA ILE A 651 7.54 -53.47 20.46
C ILE A 651 6.39 -52.69 21.12
N CYS A 652 6.36 -51.37 20.94
CA CYS A 652 5.34 -50.50 21.50
C CYS A 652 4.01 -50.61 20.73
N ASN A 653 2.93 -50.05 21.30
CA ASN A 653 1.61 -50.09 20.67
C ASN A 653 1.56 -49.12 19.49
N THR A 654 2.03 -49.57 18.33
CA THR A 654 2.09 -48.77 17.11
C THR A 654 0.71 -48.36 16.59
N ARG A 655 -0.39 -48.99 17.04
CA ARG A 655 -1.76 -48.53 16.73
C ARG A 655 -2.09 -47.16 17.32
N LEU A 656 -1.28 -46.65 18.26
CA LEU A 656 -1.43 -45.31 18.84
C LEU A 656 -0.78 -44.20 17.99
N ILE A 657 -0.22 -44.57 16.84
CA ILE A 657 0.30 -43.67 15.81
C ILE A 657 -0.11 -44.22 14.43
N ASN A 658 -0.15 -43.39 13.39
CA ASN A 658 -0.52 -43.84 12.04
C ASN A 658 0.61 -43.49 11.06
N GLU A 659 1.39 -44.47 10.61
CA GLU A 659 2.46 -44.28 9.61
C GLU A 659 3.33 -43.03 9.87
N HIS A 660 3.90 -42.93 11.08
CA HIS A 660 4.67 -41.77 11.55
C HIS A 660 3.87 -40.46 11.70
N ARG A 661 2.56 -40.52 11.91
CA ARG A 661 1.69 -39.37 12.19
C ARG A 661 0.87 -39.57 13.46
N LEU A 662 0.33 -38.47 13.98
CA LEU A 662 -0.61 -38.46 15.10
C LEU A 662 -1.82 -39.33 14.76
N HIS A 663 -2.29 -40.07 15.77
CA HIS A 663 -3.48 -40.89 15.65
C HIS A 663 -4.73 -40.03 15.44
N ASP A 664 -5.72 -40.55 14.71
CA ASP A 664 -6.95 -39.83 14.35
C ASP A 664 -7.73 -39.32 15.57
N LEU A 665 -7.66 -40.05 16.69
CA LEU A 665 -8.23 -39.60 17.96
C LEU A 665 -7.63 -38.27 18.45
N ASP A 666 -6.30 -38.11 18.37
CA ASP A 666 -5.64 -36.87 18.78
C ASP A 666 -5.97 -35.72 17.83
N ILE A 667 -6.03 -35.99 16.52
CA ILE A 667 -6.42 -35.01 15.50
C ILE A 667 -7.85 -34.52 15.75
N ASN A 668 -8.79 -35.44 15.99
CA ASN A 668 -10.18 -35.11 16.29
C ASN A 668 -10.32 -34.30 17.59
N ASN A 669 -9.58 -34.66 18.64
CA ASN A 669 -9.60 -33.91 19.89
C ASN A 669 -9.03 -32.48 19.70
N ILE A 670 -7.98 -32.30 18.89
CA ILE A 670 -7.46 -30.97 18.54
C ILE A 670 -8.55 -30.12 17.87
N VAL A 671 -9.29 -30.68 16.91
CA VAL A 671 -10.40 -29.99 16.21
C VAL A 671 -11.47 -29.54 17.21
N VAL A 672 -11.94 -30.45 18.06
CA VAL A 672 -12.95 -30.20 19.10
C VAL A 672 -12.50 -29.06 20.03
N LEU A 673 -11.23 -29.08 20.49
CA LEU A 673 -10.68 -28.04 21.35
C LEU A 673 -10.57 -26.68 20.65
N ILE A 674 -10.16 -26.64 19.38
CA ILE A 674 -10.13 -25.38 18.62
C ILE A 674 -11.53 -24.78 18.52
N VAL A 675 -12.55 -25.59 18.24
CA VAL A 675 -13.94 -25.14 18.15
C VAL A 675 -14.43 -24.64 19.51
N GLU A 676 -14.13 -25.36 20.61
CA GLU A 676 -14.46 -24.95 21.98
C GLU A 676 -13.82 -23.60 22.35
N HIS A 677 -12.56 -23.39 21.97
CA HIS A 677 -11.86 -22.13 22.25
C HIS A 677 -12.38 -20.98 21.40
N THR A 678 -12.66 -21.21 20.12
CA THR A 678 -13.07 -20.14 19.18
C THR A 678 -14.53 -19.72 19.31
N THR A 679 -15.38 -20.58 19.90
CA THR A 679 -16.80 -20.28 20.17
C THR A 679 -17.05 -19.69 21.56
N SER A 680 -16.15 -19.89 22.52
CA SER A 680 -16.23 -19.31 23.87
C SER A 680 -15.76 -17.85 23.90
N GLN A 681 -16.57 -16.93 24.43
CA GLN A 681 -16.20 -15.50 24.53
C GLN A 681 -14.88 -15.24 25.28
N ARG A 682 -14.61 -16.01 26.34
CA ARG A 682 -13.38 -15.86 27.14
C ARG A 682 -12.18 -16.46 26.42
N ARG A 683 -12.27 -17.73 26.02
CA ARG A 683 -11.14 -18.46 25.41
C ARG A 683 -10.78 -17.98 24.02
N ALA A 684 -11.75 -17.46 23.25
CA ALA A 684 -11.50 -16.92 21.92
C ALA A 684 -10.55 -15.71 21.96
N ARG A 685 -10.63 -14.89 23.03
CA ARG A 685 -9.73 -13.75 23.20
C ARG A 685 -8.28 -14.21 23.26
N ASP A 686 -7.98 -15.22 24.07
CA ASP A 686 -6.62 -15.74 24.25
C ASP A 686 -6.14 -16.49 23.00
N PHE A 687 -7.03 -17.27 22.37
CA PHE A 687 -6.74 -17.96 21.11
C PHE A 687 -6.33 -16.97 20.00
N TYR A 688 -7.11 -15.90 19.81
CA TYR A 688 -6.80 -14.91 18.78
C TYR A 688 -5.74 -13.88 19.20
N ALA A 689 -5.25 -13.91 20.44
CA ALA A 689 -4.14 -13.08 20.90
C ALA A 689 -2.77 -13.73 20.65
N MET A 690 -2.73 -14.96 20.14
CA MET A 690 -1.48 -15.63 19.76
C MET A 690 -0.68 -14.80 18.75
N VAL A 691 0.63 -14.76 18.94
CA VAL A 691 1.60 -14.09 18.06
C VAL A 691 2.77 -15.02 17.76
N ASP A 692 3.61 -14.62 16.80
CA ASP A 692 4.86 -15.28 16.45
C ASP A 692 4.75 -16.78 16.19
N ASP A 693 5.67 -17.58 16.72
CA ASP A 693 5.78 -19.02 16.45
C ASP A 693 4.54 -19.81 16.90
N LYS A 694 3.85 -19.34 17.94
CA LYS A 694 2.60 -19.96 18.40
C LYS A 694 1.48 -19.75 17.39
N ALA A 695 1.33 -18.52 16.89
CA ALA A 695 0.34 -18.21 15.86
C ALA A 695 0.68 -18.94 14.56
N GLN A 696 1.95 -18.97 14.14
CA GLN A 696 2.39 -19.66 12.94
C GLN A 696 2.03 -21.14 12.98
N TYR A 697 2.45 -21.85 14.04
CA TYR A 697 2.14 -23.28 14.20
C TYR A 697 0.64 -23.56 14.19
N MET A 698 -0.16 -22.71 14.84
CA MET A 698 -1.61 -22.89 14.86
C MET A 698 -2.26 -22.64 13.48
N VAL A 699 -1.78 -21.65 12.73
CA VAL A 699 -2.23 -21.40 11.35
C VAL A 699 -1.89 -22.59 10.44
N ASP A 700 -0.68 -23.15 10.56
CA ASP A 700 -0.26 -24.34 9.81
C ASP A 700 -1.07 -25.59 10.22
N THR A 701 -1.41 -25.71 11.52
CA THR A 701 -2.28 -26.79 12.03
C THR A 701 -3.69 -26.66 11.44
N LEU A 702 -4.29 -25.46 11.48
CA LEU A 702 -5.61 -25.20 10.90
C LEU A 702 -5.64 -25.48 9.40
N GLN A 703 -4.60 -25.07 8.67
CA GLN A 703 -4.45 -25.35 7.25
C GLN A 703 -4.42 -26.86 6.98
N SER A 704 -3.61 -27.60 7.74
CA SER A 704 -3.46 -29.05 7.58
C SER A 704 -4.77 -29.79 7.87
N LEU A 705 -5.55 -29.33 8.85
CA LEU A 705 -6.90 -29.85 9.13
C LEU A 705 -7.86 -29.57 7.97
N LEU A 706 -7.87 -28.34 7.45
CA LEU A 706 -8.79 -27.91 6.40
C LEU A 706 -8.50 -28.57 5.04
N VAL A 707 -7.24 -28.89 4.74
CA VAL A 707 -6.86 -29.68 3.55
C VAL A 707 -7.29 -31.14 3.67
N GLN A 708 -7.31 -31.71 4.88
CA GLN A 708 -7.79 -33.07 5.15
C GLN A 708 -9.32 -33.11 5.37
N SER A 709 -10.07 -32.46 4.46
CA SER A 709 -11.46 -32.05 4.65
C SER A 709 -12.44 -33.16 5.03
N GLU A 710 -12.23 -34.40 4.58
CA GLU A 710 -13.14 -35.53 4.85
C GLU A 710 -13.32 -35.81 6.35
N ARG A 711 -12.31 -35.51 7.17
CA ARG A 711 -12.30 -35.81 8.61
C ARG A 711 -12.94 -34.72 9.47
N VAL A 712 -13.09 -33.52 8.93
CA VAL A 712 -13.46 -32.32 9.69
C VAL A 712 -14.63 -31.55 9.09
N GLU A 713 -15.36 -32.11 8.12
CA GLU A 713 -16.42 -31.43 7.38
C GLU A 713 -17.49 -30.82 8.32
N LYS A 714 -17.84 -31.52 9.43
CA LYS A 714 -18.73 -31.03 10.52
C LYS A 714 -18.26 -29.69 11.12
N TYR A 715 -16.95 -29.44 11.15
CA TYR A 715 -16.32 -28.28 11.79
C TYR A 715 -15.69 -27.29 10.82
N LYS A 716 -15.70 -27.58 9.52
CA LYS A 716 -15.01 -26.82 8.47
C LYS A 716 -15.24 -25.31 8.55
N THR A 717 -16.50 -24.90 8.72
CA THR A 717 -16.87 -23.49 8.86
C THR A 717 -16.23 -22.81 10.08
N TYR A 718 -16.13 -23.51 11.22
CA TYR A 718 -15.50 -22.99 12.42
C TYR A 718 -13.98 -22.88 12.26
N LEU A 719 -13.37 -23.90 11.65
CA LEU A 719 -11.94 -23.92 11.36
C LEU A 719 -11.55 -22.84 10.34
N LEU A 720 -12.36 -22.65 9.30
CA LEU A 720 -12.17 -21.60 8.29
C LEU A 720 -12.29 -20.21 8.91
N ASN A 721 -13.28 -19.99 9.78
CA ASN A 721 -13.41 -18.74 10.53
C ASN A 721 -12.22 -18.53 11.48
N ALA A 722 -11.71 -19.59 12.11
CA ALA A 722 -10.57 -19.54 13.00
C ALA A 722 -9.29 -19.13 12.26
N ILE A 723 -8.98 -19.76 11.12
CA ILE A 723 -7.76 -19.47 10.35
C ILE A 723 -7.78 -18.06 9.77
N ILE A 724 -8.91 -17.60 9.24
CA ILE A 724 -9.07 -16.23 8.73
C ILE A 724 -8.83 -15.21 9.85
N LYS A 725 -9.50 -15.38 10.99
CA LYS A 725 -9.38 -14.44 12.13
C LYS A 725 -7.99 -14.45 12.76
N LEU A 726 -7.40 -15.62 12.96
CA LEU A 726 -6.07 -15.75 13.55
C LEU A 726 -5.01 -15.14 12.62
N SER A 727 -5.10 -15.40 11.31
CA SER A 727 -4.18 -14.83 10.31
C SER A 727 -4.27 -13.30 10.29
N ARG A 728 -5.49 -12.74 10.29
CA ARG A 728 -5.73 -11.29 10.36
C ARG A 728 -5.20 -10.65 11.65
N LYS A 729 -5.28 -11.32 12.80
CA LYS A 729 -4.81 -10.74 14.08
C LYS A 729 -3.31 -10.89 14.30
N SER A 730 -2.73 -11.99 13.84
CA SER A 730 -1.31 -12.31 14.04
C SER A 730 -0.40 -11.82 12.92
N GLY A 731 -0.93 -11.59 11.71
CA GLY A 731 -0.13 -11.31 10.51
C GLY A 731 0.66 -12.53 10.03
N ARG A 732 0.18 -13.75 10.34
CA ARG A 732 0.73 -15.02 9.89
C ARG A 732 -0.20 -15.66 8.86
N PHE A 733 0.36 -16.42 7.93
CA PHE A 733 -0.37 -17.21 6.93
C PHE A 733 0.26 -18.61 6.86
N PRO A 734 -0.43 -19.61 6.28
CA PRO A 734 0.09 -20.97 6.23
C PRO A 734 1.37 -21.06 5.38
N GLN A 735 2.42 -21.67 5.92
CA GLN A 735 3.70 -21.85 5.21
C GLN A 735 3.57 -22.71 3.97
N SER A 736 2.59 -23.61 3.93
CA SER A 736 2.27 -24.42 2.75
C SER A 736 1.84 -23.59 1.54
N LEU A 737 1.52 -22.30 1.71
CA LEU A 737 1.22 -21.39 0.60
C LEU A 737 2.47 -20.75 0.00
N GLN A 738 3.65 -20.93 0.60
CA GLN A 738 4.89 -20.33 0.08
C GLN A 738 5.34 -21.02 -1.20
N LEU A 739 5.61 -20.21 -2.22
CA LEU A 739 6.12 -20.63 -3.51
C LEU A 739 7.59 -20.26 -3.66
N SER A 740 8.30 -21.08 -4.43
CA SER A 740 9.67 -20.82 -4.88
C SER A 740 9.80 -21.04 -6.39
N GLY A 741 10.95 -20.72 -6.98
CA GLY A 741 11.24 -21.10 -8.36
C GLY A 741 10.56 -20.29 -9.47
N ILE A 742 10.04 -19.09 -9.17
CA ILE A 742 9.52 -18.19 -10.22
C ILE A 742 10.70 -17.57 -11.00
N GLN A 743 10.71 -17.78 -12.31
CA GLN A 743 11.73 -17.30 -13.25
C GLN A 743 11.19 -16.17 -14.14
N ASP A 744 12.09 -15.52 -14.88
CA ASP A 744 11.76 -14.52 -15.91
C ASP A 744 10.84 -13.38 -15.45
N LEU A 745 10.97 -12.93 -14.19
CA LEU A 745 10.16 -11.82 -13.65
C LEU A 745 10.38 -10.53 -14.46
N LYS A 746 9.32 -10.09 -15.14
CA LYS A 746 9.27 -8.88 -15.95
C LYS A 746 8.17 -7.97 -15.43
N GLU A 747 8.50 -6.71 -15.22
CA GLU A 747 7.50 -5.70 -14.89
C GLU A 747 6.55 -5.53 -16.07
N THR A 748 5.27 -5.37 -15.79
CA THR A 748 4.23 -5.18 -16.81
C THR A 748 3.71 -3.75 -16.78
N ASP A 749 3.15 -3.28 -17.89
CA ASP A 749 2.50 -1.96 -17.96
C ASP A 749 1.19 -1.91 -17.13
N PHE A 750 0.72 -3.05 -16.63
CA PHE A 750 -0.44 -3.16 -15.74
C PHE A 750 -0.07 -2.74 -14.32
N ALA A 751 0.00 -1.43 -14.09
CA ALA A 751 0.07 -0.84 -12.76
C ALA A 751 -1.35 -0.60 -12.22
N GLY A 752 -1.96 -1.61 -11.60
CA GLY A 752 -3.22 -1.46 -10.86
C GLY A 752 -3.00 -0.86 -9.46
N GLY A 753 -4.05 -0.32 -8.84
CA GLY A 753 -4.04 0.33 -7.51
C GLY A 753 -3.63 -0.55 -6.31
N PHE A 754 -3.15 -1.78 -6.56
CA PHE A 754 -2.81 -2.77 -5.54
C PHE A 754 -1.32 -3.15 -5.48
N GLY A 755 -0.47 -2.56 -6.34
CA GLY A 755 0.96 -2.86 -6.39
C GLY A 755 1.47 -3.04 -7.81
N LEU A 756 2.78 -3.28 -7.94
CA LEU A 756 3.39 -3.57 -9.23
C LEU A 756 3.07 -5.02 -9.62
N ILE A 757 2.47 -5.23 -10.78
CA ILE A 757 2.23 -6.56 -11.33
C ILE A 757 3.42 -6.94 -12.21
N PHE A 758 4.04 -8.06 -11.88
CA PHE A 758 5.08 -8.70 -12.67
C PHE A 758 4.52 -9.93 -13.37
N GLN A 759 5.01 -10.20 -14.57
CA GLN A 759 4.79 -11.46 -15.25
C GLN A 759 6.02 -12.34 -15.01
N GLY A 760 5.82 -13.60 -14.64
CA GLY A 760 6.90 -14.57 -14.44
C GLY A 760 6.54 -15.94 -15.02
N LYS A 761 7.44 -16.90 -14.86
CA LYS A 761 7.20 -18.30 -15.19
C LYS A 761 7.40 -19.21 -13.97
N LEU A 762 6.42 -20.08 -13.72
CA LEU A 762 6.46 -21.10 -12.67
C LEU A 762 6.23 -22.45 -13.35
N ASN A 763 7.24 -23.33 -13.35
CA ASN A 763 7.22 -24.63 -14.03
C ASN A 763 6.71 -24.56 -15.48
N GLY A 764 7.19 -23.57 -16.24
CA GLY A 764 6.80 -23.35 -17.63
C GLY A 764 5.44 -22.64 -17.83
N ARG A 765 4.62 -22.46 -16.79
CA ARG A 765 3.38 -21.68 -16.87
C ARG A 765 3.62 -20.21 -16.58
N VAL A 766 2.95 -19.35 -17.33
CA VAL A 766 3.02 -17.90 -17.14
C VAL A 766 2.14 -17.50 -15.96
N VAL A 767 2.70 -16.74 -15.02
CA VAL A 767 2.04 -16.32 -13.78
C VAL A 767 2.07 -14.80 -13.62
N ALA A 768 1.04 -14.27 -12.98
CA ALA A 768 0.99 -12.90 -12.49
C ALA A 768 1.50 -12.87 -11.03
N VAL A 769 2.41 -11.93 -10.74
CA VAL A 769 3.01 -11.74 -9.42
C VAL A 769 2.71 -10.32 -8.96
N LYS A 770 1.79 -10.21 -8.01
CA LYS A 770 1.35 -8.95 -7.42
C LYS A 770 2.26 -8.60 -6.25
N LYS A 771 3.17 -7.66 -6.45
CA LYS A 771 4.18 -7.26 -5.45
C LYS A 771 3.61 -6.21 -4.49
N MET A 772 3.46 -6.59 -3.22
CA MET A 772 3.00 -5.70 -2.15
C MET A 772 4.22 -5.18 -1.37
N LYS A 773 4.38 -3.86 -1.32
CA LYS A 773 5.46 -3.18 -0.58
C LYS A 773 4.89 -2.51 0.67
N ILE A 774 5.65 -2.54 1.78
CA ILE A 774 5.27 -1.90 3.04
C ILE A 774 5.00 -0.39 2.89
N GLY A 775 5.76 0.30 2.03
CA GLY A 775 5.63 1.76 1.85
C GLY A 775 5.91 2.51 3.17
N THR A 776 5.03 3.45 3.54
CA THR A 776 5.06 4.18 4.83
C THR A 776 4.20 3.51 5.92
N ARG A 777 3.58 2.36 5.65
CA ARG A 777 2.66 1.71 6.58
C ARG A 777 3.44 1.00 7.69
N PRO A 778 2.90 0.91 8.93
CA PRO A 778 3.48 0.06 9.96
C PRO A 778 3.56 -1.40 9.48
N GLN A 779 4.74 -2.02 9.55
CA GLN A 779 4.98 -3.40 9.09
C GLN A 779 3.96 -4.40 9.64
N GLN A 780 3.57 -4.25 10.91
CA GLN A 780 2.59 -5.12 11.55
C GLN A 780 1.21 -5.03 10.89
N LYS A 781 0.77 -3.83 10.47
CA LYS A 781 -0.51 -3.66 9.77
C LYS A 781 -0.43 -4.25 8.36
N PHE A 782 0.67 -4.01 7.65
CA PHE A 782 0.93 -4.59 6.34
C PHE A 782 0.84 -6.14 6.36
N LEU A 783 1.50 -6.79 7.32
CA LEU A 783 1.49 -8.26 7.43
C LEU A 783 0.10 -8.82 7.74
N LYS A 784 -0.71 -8.10 8.53
CA LYS A 784 -2.11 -8.47 8.84
C LYS A 784 -2.99 -8.40 7.61
N ASP A 785 -2.90 -7.32 6.84
CA ASP A 785 -3.68 -7.12 5.61
C ASP A 785 -3.27 -8.18 4.56
N PHE A 786 -1.96 -8.35 4.36
CA PHE A 786 -1.40 -9.36 3.44
C PHE A 786 -1.84 -10.79 3.78
N SER A 787 -1.72 -11.18 5.05
CA SER A 787 -2.06 -12.54 5.48
C SER A 787 -3.56 -12.82 5.36
N ASN A 788 -4.40 -11.81 5.64
CA ASN A 788 -5.85 -11.92 5.46
C ASN A 788 -6.20 -12.12 3.98
N GLU A 789 -5.60 -11.34 3.07
CA GLU A 789 -5.82 -11.45 1.62
C GLU A 789 -5.40 -12.84 1.11
N ALA A 790 -4.20 -13.31 1.45
CA ALA A 790 -3.70 -14.62 1.03
C ALA A 790 -4.60 -15.78 1.49
N VAL A 791 -5.05 -15.77 2.75
CA VAL A 791 -5.86 -16.86 3.32
C VAL A 791 -7.28 -16.87 2.76
N VAL A 792 -7.94 -15.70 2.69
CA VAL A 792 -9.30 -15.62 2.11
C VAL A 792 -9.27 -16.05 0.64
N TRP A 793 -8.27 -15.60 -0.11
CA TRP A 793 -8.15 -15.94 -1.53
C TRP A 793 -7.90 -17.45 -1.74
N TYR A 794 -7.02 -18.06 -0.95
CA TYR A 794 -6.75 -19.51 -1.03
C TYR A 794 -8.03 -20.37 -0.88
N TYR A 795 -8.91 -20.01 0.06
CA TYR A 795 -10.15 -20.76 0.30
C TYR A 795 -11.30 -20.37 -0.63
N THR A 796 -11.11 -19.36 -1.48
CA THR A 796 -12.10 -18.97 -2.49
C THR A 796 -11.85 -19.77 -3.77
N GLN A 797 -12.43 -20.98 -3.84
CA GLN A 797 -12.21 -21.91 -4.95
C GLN A 797 -13.47 -22.05 -5.81
N HIS A 798 -13.52 -21.27 -6.88
CA HIS A 798 -14.65 -21.29 -7.81
C HIS A 798 -14.19 -20.96 -9.24
N ARG A 799 -14.89 -21.51 -10.25
CA ARG A 799 -14.55 -21.33 -11.68
C ARG A 799 -14.64 -19.87 -12.18
N ASN A 800 -15.36 -19.03 -11.45
CA ASN A 800 -15.54 -17.61 -11.74
C ASN A 800 -14.86 -16.71 -10.68
N CYS A 801 -13.93 -17.25 -9.90
CA CYS A 801 -13.05 -16.48 -9.00
C CYS A 801 -11.60 -16.83 -9.36
N LEU A 802 -10.76 -15.81 -9.57
CA LEU A 802 -9.36 -15.96 -9.95
C LEU A 802 -8.63 -16.96 -9.02
N PRO A 803 -7.95 -18.00 -9.54
CA PRO A 803 -7.21 -18.94 -8.71
C PRO A 803 -6.06 -18.26 -7.98
N PHE A 804 -5.78 -18.76 -6.78
CA PHE A 804 -4.59 -18.40 -6.01
C PHE A 804 -3.56 -19.52 -6.09
N TYR A 805 -2.35 -19.22 -6.55
CA TYR A 805 -1.25 -20.19 -6.60
C TYR A 805 -0.41 -20.17 -5.33
N GLY A 806 -0.25 -19.01 -4.69
CA GLY A 806 0.47 -18.92 -3.43
C GLY A 806 1.18 -17.59 -3.21
N VAL A 807 2.13 -17.60 -2.29
CA VAL A 807 2.88 -16.45 -1.82
C VAL A 807 4.35 -16.59 -2.19
N LEU A 808 4.90 -15.61 -2.91
CA LEU A 808 6.35 -15.49 -3.04
C LEU A 808 6.87 -14.55 -1.94
N ASP A 809 7.68 -15.10 -1.03
CA ASP A 809 8.31 -14.37 0.07
C ASP A 809 9.75 -14.01 -0.29
N GLU A 810 9.95 -12.81 -0.85
CA GLU A 810 11.30 -12.35 -1.28
C GLU A 810 12.14 -11.86 -0.08
N ASN A 811 11.57 -11.02 0.79
CA ASN A 811 12.26 -10.44 1.95
C ASN A 811 11.26 -9.88 2.99
N ALA A 812 11.78 -9.39 4.11
CA ALA A 812 10.97 -8.87 5.22
C ALA A 812 9.99 -7.74 4.82
N ASP A 813 10.29 -7.00 3.75
CA ASP A 813 9.56 -5.78 3.35
C ASP A 813 8.79 -5.92 2.03
N THR A 814 8.89 -7.10 1.40
CA THR A 814 8.28 -7.41 0.11
C THR A 814 7.62 -8.78 0.18
N LYS A 815 6.30 -8.79 -0.01
CA LYS A 815 5.50 -10.01 -0.10
C LYS A 815 4.73 -9.98 -1.41
N CYS A 816 4.63 -11.12 -2.09
CA CYS A 816 4.02 -11.20 -3.40
C CYS A 816 2.90 -12.24 -3.42
N LEU A 817 1.76 -11.89 -4.00
CA LEU A 817 0.64 -12.82 -4.25
C LEU A 817 0.75 -13.32 -5.69
N VAL A 818 0.61 -14.62 -5.90
CA VAL A 818 0.83 -15.28 -7.19
C VAL A 818 -0.47 -15.91 -7.70
N ALA A 819 -0.79 -15.64 -8.96
CA ALA A 819 -2.00 -16.10 -9.65
C ALA A 819 -1.66 -16.47 -11.11
N PRO A 820 -2.53 -17.20 -11.83
CA PRO A 820 -2.37 -17.39 -13.27
C PRO A 820 -2.39 -16.06 -14.02
N TRP A 821 -1.58 -15.96 -15.08
CA TRP A 821 -1.64 -14.82 -15.99
C TRP A 821 -2.84 -14.93 -16.94
N MET A 822 -3.76 -13.97 -16.86
CA MET A 822 -4.94 -13.92 -17.73
C MET A 822 -4.63 -13.20 -19.03
N THR A 823 -4.35 -13.94 -20.10
CA THR A 823 -3.89 -13.39 -21.39
C THR A 823 -4.90 -12.48 -22.08
N ASN A 824 -6.19 -12.69 -21.83
CA ASN A 824 -7.27 -11.89 -22.41
C ASN A 824 -7.55 -10.61 -21.60
N GLY A 825 -6.78 -10.33 -20.54
CA GLY A 825 -6.88 -9.11 -19.75
C GLY A 825 -8.18 -9.03 -18.94
N HIS A 826 -8.66 -7.80 -18.73
CA HIS A 826 -9.90 -7.53 -18.01
C HIS A 826 -11.09 -7.39 -18.98
N ILE A 827 -12.31 -7.56 -18.48
CA ILE A 827 -13.53 -7.68 -19.31
C ILE A 827 -13.73 -6.49 -20.26
N ILE A 828 -13.37 -5.26 -19.84
CA ILE A 828 -13.52 -4.07 -20.67
C ILE A 828 -12.57 -4.06 -21.86
N SER A 829 -11.27 -4.32 -21.65
CA SER A 829 -10.30 -4.38 -22.75
C SER A 829 -10.57 -5.58 -23.67
N TYR A 830 -11.01 -6.71 -23.09
CA TYR A 830 -11.43 -7.88 -23.86
C TYR A 830 -12.63 -7.58 -24.78
N LEU A 831 -13.65 -6.87 -24.28
CA LEU A 831 -14.85 -6.52 -25.04
C LEU A 831 -14.60 -5.43 -26.08
N GLN A 832 -13.64 -4.54 -25.85
CA GLN A 832 -13.15 -3.58 -26.86
C GLN A 832 -12.42 -4.30 -28.01
N ALA A 833 -11.60 -5.30 -27.68
CA ALA A 833 -10.91 -6.12 -28.68
C ALA A 833 -11.87 -7.09 -29.40
N ASN A 834 -12.94 -7.53 -28.74
CA ASN A 834 -13.92 -8.48 -29.27
C ASN A 834 -15.37 -7.95 -29.16
N PRO A 835 -15.75 -6.92 -29.94
CA PRO A 835 -17.06 -6.25 -29.81
C PRO A 835 -18.27 -7.17 -30.00
N ASN A 836 -18.13 -8.20 -30.84
CA ASN A 836 -19.21 -9.15 -31.17
C ASN A 836 -19.40 -10.26 -30.12
N THR A 837 -18.66 -10.23 -29.01
CA THR A 837 -18.82 -11.22 -27.93
C THR A 837 -20.20 -11.09 -27.30
N ASP A 838 -20.87 -12.23 -27.11
CA ASP A 838 -22.13 -12.31 -26.38
C ASP A 838 -21.92 -11.90 -24.90
N ARG A 839 -22.69 -10.92 -24.45
CA ARG A 839 -22.54 -10.33 -23.11
C ARG A 839 -23.19 -11.16 -22.01
N LEU A 840 -24.26 -11.89 -22.34
CA LEU A 840 -25.02 -12.68 -21.35
C LEU A 840 -24.17 -13.75 -20.65
N PRO A 841 -23.35 -14.57 -21.34
CA PRO A 841 -22.46 -15.53 -20.69
C PRO A 841 -21.47 -14.88 -19.72
N LEU A 842 -20.93 -13.70 -20.06
CA LEU A 842 -19.99 -12.98 -19.20
C LEU A 842 -20.69 -12.44 -17.94
N ILE A 843 -21.90 -11.90 -18.08
CA ILE A 843 -22.74 -11.45 -16.95
C ILE A 843 -23.10 -12.64 -16.05
N LEU A 844 -23.45 -13.78 -16.64
CA LEU A 844 -23.73 -15.02 -15.89
C LEU A 844 -22.49 -15.47 -15.11
N ASP A 845 -21.32 -15.46 -15.74
CA ASP A 845 -20.05 -15.83 -15.10
C ASP A 845 -19.74 -14.92 -13.89
N VAL A 846 -19.93 -13.60 -14.01
CA VAL A 846 -19.72 -12.63 -12.92
C VAL A 846 -20.68 -12.88 -11.75
N VAL A 847 -21.97 -13.08 -12.01
CA VAL A 847 -22.94 -13.33 -10.93
C VAL A 847 -22.76 -14.71 -10.29
N CYS A 848 -22.30 -15.73 -11.03
CA CYS A 848 -21.90 -17.02 -10.44
C CYS A 848 -20.76 -16.83 -9.43
N GLY A 849 -19.78 -15.99 -9.74
CA GLY A 849 -18.71 -15.64 -8.81
C GLY A 849 -19.23 -14.94 -7.54
N LEU A 850 -20.13 -13.97 -7.69
CA LEU A 850 -20.72 -13.24 -6.56
C LEU A 850 -21.59 -14.14 -5.67
N GLU A 851 -22.40 -15.01 -6.27
CA GLU A 851 -23.25 -15.95 -5.55
C GLU A 851 -22.41 -16.91 -4.70
N TYR A 852 -21.31 -17.42 -5.26
CA TYR A 852 -20.36 -18.23 -4.52
C TYR A 852 -19.76 -17.46 -3.33
N LEU A 853 -19.23 -16.24 -3.55
CA LEU A 853 -18.65 -15.43 -2.46
C LEU A 853 -19.68 -15.15 -1.34
N HIS A 854 -20.90 -14.78 -1.73
CA HIS A 854 -21.97 -14.42 -0.79
C HIS A 854 -22.55 -15.62 -0.04
N SER A 855 -22.41 -16.85 -0.56
CA SER A 855 -22.85 -18.09 0.08
C SER A 855 -21.80 -18.73 0.99
N MET A 856 -20.52 -18.32 0.90
CA MET A 856 -19.47 -18.79 1.79
C MET A 856 -19.78 -18.50 3.28
N GLN A 857 -19.23 -19.32 4.17
CA GLN A 857 -19.29 -19.12 5.61
C GLN A 857 -17.87 -19.24 6.21
N PRO A 858 -17.23 -18.15 6.66
CA PRO A 858 -17.76 -16.78 6.73
C PRO A 858 -18.02 -16.16 5.34
N THR A 859 -19.07 -15.36 5.24
CA THR A 859 -19.45 -14.65 4.00
C THR A 859 -18.33 -13.75 3.52
N VAL A 860 -18.00 -13.89 2.24
CA VAL A 860 -17.03 -13.04 1.55
C VAL A 860 -17.82 -12.05 0.70
N VAL A 861 -17.45 -10.77 0.82
CA VAL A 861 -18.00 -9.70 -0.02
C VAL A 861 -16.86 -9.18 -0.88
N HIS A 862 -17.13 -8.88 -2.15
CA HIS A 862 -16.11 -8.37 -3.05
C HIS A 862 -15.66 -6.98 -2.62
N GLY A 863 -16.59 -6.03 -2.48
CA GLY A 863 -16.33 -4.69 -1.93
C GLY A 863 -15.60 -3.69 -2.83
N ASP A 864 -15.14 -4.09 -4.02
CA ASP A 864 -14.52 -3.24 -5.06
C ASP A 864 -14.82 -3.83 -6.45
N LEU A 865 -16.08 -4.21 -6.68
CA LEU A 865 -16.49 -4.82 -7.94
C LEU A 865 -16.56 -3.75 -9.05
N LYS A 866 -15.79 -3.94 -10.11
CA LYS A 866 -15.73 -3.08 -11.31
C LYS A 866 -15.19 -3.87 -12.51
N GLY A 867 -15.40 -3.39 -13.74
CA GLY A 867 -14.92 -4.08 -14.94
C GLY A 867 -13.40 -4.34 -14.94
N ALA A 868 -12.59 -3.45 -14.35
CA ALA A 868 -11.14 -3.65 -14.23
C ALA A 868 -10.74 -4.83 -13.33
N ASN A 869 -11.61 -5.25 -12.41
CA ASN A 869 -11.37 -6.37 -11.48
C ASN A 869 -12.04 -7.68 -11.96
N ILE A 870 -12.50 -7.73 -13.20
CA ILE A 870 -13.07 -8.94 -13.81
C ILE A 870 -12.13 -9.36 -14.94
N LEU A 871 -11.41 -10.47 -14.74
CA LEU A 871 -10.47 -10.99 -15.72
C LEU A 871 -11.11 -12.03 -16.63
N ILE A 872 -10.57 -12.16 -17.84
CA ILE A 872 -11.05 -13.10 -18.85
C ILE A 872 -10.02 -14.21 -19.05
N THR A 873 -10.46 -15.46 -18.91
CA THR A 873 -9.61 -16.64 -19.16
C THR A 873 -9.34 -16.82 -20.63
N SER A 874 -8.36 -17.67 -20.98
CA SER A 874 -8.05 -18.02 -22.37
C SER A 874 -9.25 -18.60 -23.15
N SER A 875 -10.20 -19.26 -22.47
CA SER A 875 -11.45 -19.78 -23.06
C SER A 875 -12.57 -18.74 -23.23
N GLY A 876 -12.36 -17.51 -22.74
CA GLY A 876 -13.37 -16.45 -22.75
C GLY A 876 -14.39 -16.54 -21.59
N ARG A 877 -14.00 -17.10 -20.44
CA ARG A 877 -14.79 -17.09 -19.19
C ARG A 877 -14.45 -15.87 -18.35
N ALA A 878 -15.46 -15.24 -17.72
CA ALA A 878 -15.21 -14.17 -16.76
C ALA A 878 -14.94 -14.71 -15.35
N CYS A 879 -13.96 -14.15 -14.67
CA CYS A 879 -13.67 -14.44 -13.27
C CYS A 879 -13.41 -13.16 -12.48
N LEU A 880 -13.95 -13.10 -11.27
CA LEU A 880 -13.69 -12.03 -10.30
C LEU A 880 -12.22 -12.10 -9.85
N ALA A 881 -11.59 -10.94 -9.67
CA ALA A 881 -10.26 -10.78 -9.09
C ALA A 881 -10.31 -9.72 -7.97
N ASP A 882 -9.27 -9.63 -7.14
CA ASP A 882 -9.16 -8.64 -6.05
C ASP A 882 -10.37 -8.60 -5.09
N PHE A 883 -10.96 -9.77 -4.81
CA PHE A 883 -12.05 -9.95 -3.86
C PHE A 883 -11.53 -10.26 -2.43
N GLY A 884 -12.35 -10.02 -1.40
CA GLY A 884 -12.11 -10.57 -0.06
C GLY A 884 -11.51 -9.64 1.01
N ILE A 885 -11.52 -8.32 0.79
CA ILE A 885 -11.03 -7.33 1.78
C ILE A 885 -12.05 -7.10 2.92
N VAL A 886 -13.34 -7.43 2.73
CA VAL A 886 -14.41 -7.12 3.69
C VAL A 886 -15.14 -8.39 4.15
N THR A 887 -14.83 -8.87 5.35
CA THR A 887 -15.65 -9.88 6.05
C THR A 887 -16.74 -9.21 6.88
N VAL A 888 -17.98 -9.71 6.79
CA VAL A 888 -19.24 -9.07 7.23
C VAL A 888 -19.36 -8.82 8.77
N ARG A 889 -18.38 -9.21 9.60
CA ARG A 889 -18.55 -9.23 11.07
C ARG A 889 -17.59 -8.39 11.93
N ASP A 890 -16.61 -7.67 11.39
CA ASP A 890 -15.66 -6.94 12.24
C ASP A 890 -15.38 -5.47 11.83
N SER A 891 -15.88 -4.60 12.70
CA SER A 891 -15.83 -3.14 12.94
C SER A 891 -14.61 -2.28 12.59
N HIS A 892 -13.57 -2.79 11.94
CA HIS A 892 -12.43 -1.97 11.53
C HIS A 892 -12.10 -2.28 10.07
N VAL A 893 -12.96 -1.78 9.19
CA VAL A 893 -12.61 -1.57 7.79
C VAL A 893 -12.00 -0.19 7.74
N GLN A 894 -10.67 -0.12 7.88
CA GLN A 894 -9.99 0.95 7.17
C GLN A 894 -10.36 0.72 5.71
N MET A 895 -11.08 1.69 5.11
CA MET A 895 -11.05 1.85 3.66
C MET A 895 -9.60 1.63 3.26
N THR A 896 -9.31 0.66 2.41
CA THR A 896 -7.96 0.47 1.90
C THR A 896 -7.62 1.76 1.19
N THR A 897 -6.90 2.65 1.88
CA THR A 897 -6.88 4.07 1.57
C THR A 897 -5.98 4.39 0.36
N THR A 898 -5.83 3.48 -0.60
CA THR A 898 -4.96 3.68 -1.77
C THR A 898 -5.68 3.53 -3.11
N PHE A 899 -7.02 3.53 -3.10
CA PHE A 899 -7.77 3.39 -4.34
C PHE A 899 -7.89 4.69 -5.11
N ASP A 900 -7.80 4.56 -6.42
CA ASP A 900 -8.21 5.53 -7.43
C ASP A 900 -9.66 5.98 -7.14
N VAL A 901 -9.79 7.08 -6.38
CA VAL A 901 -11.04 7.55 -5.76
C VAL A 901 -12.09 7.90 -6.81
N ARG A 902 -11.71 8.20 -8.06
CA ARG A 902 -12.69 8.54 -9.11
C ARG A 902 -13.29 7.33 -9.80
N GLY A 903 -12.49 6.30 -10.07
CA GLY A 903 -12.92 5.09 -10.78
C GLY A 903 -13.76 4.14 -9.91
N THR A 904 -13.47 4.04 -8.61
CA THR A 904 -14.23 3.15 -7.69
C THR A 904 -15.51 3.81 -7.16
N TYR A 905 -15.55 5.15 -7.02
CA TYR A 905 -16.69 5.87 -6.44
C TYR A 905 -18.02 5.64 -7.20
N ILE A 906 -17.97 5.58 -8.53
CA ILE A 906 -19.16 5.36 -9.39
C ILE A 906 -19.78 3.97 -9.21
N PHE A 907 -19.02 2.99 -8.70
CA PHE A 907 -19.50 1.65 -8.38
C PHE A 907 -19.96 1.52 -6.92
N MET A 908 -19.70 2.52 -6.07
CA MET A 908 -20.09 2.47 -4.66
C MET A 908 -21.59 2.70 -4.48
N ALA A 909 -22.22 1.81 -3.70
CA ALA A 909 -23.62 1.93 -3.35
C ALA A 909 -23.89 3.21 -2.51
N PRO A 910 -25.03 3.89 -2.72
CA PRO A 910 -25.32 5.18 -2.07
C PRO A 910 -25.35 5.08 -0.54
N GLU A 911 -25.81 3.95 0.02
CA GLU A 911 -25.83 3.72 1.47
C GLU A 911 -24.43 3.62 2.10
N LEU A 912 -23.41 3.20 1.33
CA LEU A 912 -22.02 3.22 1.80
C LEU A 912 -21.49 4.66 1.92
N LEU A 913 -21.91 5.54 1.03
CA LEU A 913 -21.47 6.94 0.98
C LEU A 913 -22.22 7.82 2.00
N ARG A 914 -23.45 7.43 2.37
CA ARG A 914 -24.28 8.13 3.37
C ARG A 914 -23.97 7.75 4.82
N ALA A 915 -23.24 6.66 5.04
CA ALA A 915 -22.90 6.22 6.39
C ALA A 915 -21.98 7.24 7.09
N GLY A 916 -22.51 7.91 8.11
CA GLY A 916 -21.80 8.95 8.86
C GLY A 916 -20.92 8.43 10.00
N SER A 917 -20.99 7.13 10.32
CA SER A 917 -20.25 6.51 11.42
C SER A 917 -19.88 5.04 11.15
N ASP A 918 -18.87 4.54 11.88
CA ASP A 918 -18.46 3.13 11.83
C ASP A 918 -19.57 2.17 12.28
N ASP A 919 -20.45 2.59 13.18
CA ASP A 919 -21.56 1.75 13.66
C ASP A 919 -22.68 1.64 12.62
N ASP A 920 -22.87 2.67 11.78
CA ASP A 920 -23.81 2.60 10.66
C ASP A 920 -23.27 1.66 9.56
N LEU A 921 -21.97 1.74 9.28
CA LEU A 921 -21.28 0.85 8.36
C LEU A 921 -21.35 -0.64 8.72
N LYS A 922 -21.50 -0.99 10.02
CA LYS A 922 -21.66 -2.36 10.51
C LYS A 922 -23.08 -2.91 10.36
N LYS A 923 -24.09 -2.03 10.28
CA LYS A 923 -25.50 -2.43 10.12
C LYS A 923 -25.86 -2.72 8.66
N LEU A 924 -25.07 -2.23 7.71
CA LEU A 924 -25.30 -2.41 6.29
C LEU A 924 -25.08 -3.86 5.84
N ASP A 925 -26.00 -4.39 5.01
CA ASP A 925 -25.77 -5.64 4.30
C ASP A 925 -24.84 -5.41 3.11
N ARG A 926 -23.55 -5.66 3.31
CA ARG A 926 -22.50 -5.43 2.31
C ARG A 926 -22.69 -6.24 1.02
N ARG A 927 -23.42 -7.37 1.07
CA ARG A 927 -23.77 -8.12 -0.15
C ARG A 927 -24.68 -7.31 -1.07
N ARG A 928 -25.59 -6.52 -0.51
CA ARG A 928 -26.48 -5.64 -1.29
C ARG A 928 -25.73 -4.48 -1.94
N CYS A 929 -24.62 -4.05 -1.35
CA CYS A 929 -23.73 -3.07 -1.95
C CYS A 929 -22.98 -3.65 -3.16
N ASP A 930 -22.51 -4.90 -3.10
CA ASP A 930 -21.94 -5.60 -4.26
C ASP A 930 -22.97 -5.72 -5.40
N MET A 931 -24.24 -5.94 -5.09
CA MET A 931 -25.29 -6.03 -6.11
C MET A 931 -25.53 -4.69 -6.83
N TYR A 932 -25.38 -3.56 -6.14
CA TYR A 932 -25.40 -2.24 -6.78
C TYR A 932 -24.22 -2.08 -7.74
N ALA A 933 -23.01 -2.43 -7.28
CA ALA A 933 -21.80 -2.40 -8.10
C ALA A 933 -21.92 -3.33 -9.32
N PHE A 934 -22.59 -4.47 -9.15
CA PHE A 934 -22.89 -5.40 -10.23
C PHE A 934 -23.81 -4.79 -11.29
N GLY A 935 -24.78 -3.96 -10.89
CA GLY A 935 -25.58 -3.16 -11.83
C GLY A 935 -24.71 -2.21 -12.66
N CYS A 936 -23.76 -1.52 -12.02
CA CYS A 936 -22.79 -0.66 -12.71
C CYS A 936 -21.90 -1.45 -13.68
N VAL A 937 -21.45 -2.65 -13.29
CA VAL A 937 -20.69 -3.55 -14.17
C VAL A 937 -21.51 -4.04 -15.35
N CYS A 938 -22.77 -4.42 -15.15
CA CYS A 938 -23.66 -4.82 -16.26
C CYS A 938 -23.81 -3.69 -17.28
N TYR A 939 -24.02 -2.46 -16.79
CA TYR A 939 -24.05 -1.27 -17.65
C TYR A 939 -22.73 -1.09 -18.42
N GLU A 940 -21.60 -1.20 -17.72
CA GLU A 940 -20.25 -1.08 -18.31
C GLU A 940 -19.99 -2.17 -19.37
N ILE A 941 -20.44 -3.40 -19.15
CA ILE A 941 -20.33 -4.51 -20.10
C ILE A 941 -21.08 -4.22 -21.41
N TYR A 942 -22.26 -3.58 -21.34
CA TYR A 942 -23.05 -3.27 -22.54
C TYR A 942 -22.58 -2.01 -23.26
N THR A 943 -22.11 -1.00 -22.52
CA THR A 943 -21.79 0.33 -23.08
C THR A 943 -20.29 0.54 -23.34
N GLY A 944 -19.43 -0.26 -22.71
CA GLY A 944 -17.98 -0.08 -22.75
C GLY A 944 -17.46 1.04 -21.83
N THR A 945 -18.34 1.72 -21.10
CA THR A 945 -18.00 2.81 -20.17
C THR A 945 -18.84 2.72 -18.90
N PRO A 946 -18.31 3.08 -17.72
CA PRO A 946 -19.11 3.06 -16.52
C PRO A 946 -20.24 4.09 -16.58
N PRO A 947 -21.32 3.94 -15.79
CA PRO A 947 -22.43 4.87 -15.80
C PRO A 947 -21.97 6.27 -15.36
N ASN A 948 -22.30 7.29 -16.15
CA ASN A 948 -21.95 8.69 -15.89
C ASN A 948 -22.97 9.34 -14.94
N HIS A 949 -22.99 8.89 -13.68
CA HIS A 949 -23.88 9.43 -12.65
C HIS A 949 -23.12 9.66 -11.34
N ASN A 950 -23.64 10.59 -10.53
CA ASN A 950 -23.19 10.77 -9.16
C ASN A 950 -24.09 9.91 -8.23
N PRO A 951 -23.56 8.87 -7.56
CA PRO A 951 -24.34 8.01 -6.67
C PRO A 951 -25.04 8.78 -5.52
N LEU A 952 -24.51 9.95 -5.12
CA LEU A 952 -25.13 10.81 -4.11
C LEU A 952 -26.35 11.59 -4.62
N VAL A 953 -26.44 11.84 -5.93
CA VAL A 953 -27.48 12.69 -6.55
C VAL A 953 -28.76 11.92 -6.90
N MET A 954 -28.84 10.64 -6.55
CA MET A 954 -30.08 9.82 -6.59
C MET A 954 -30.81 9.78 -7.94
N ARG A 955 -30.11 10.03 -9.05
CA ARG A 955 -30.67 9.85 -10.40
C ARG A 955 -30.17 8.54 -10.99
N ARG A 956 -31.09 7.64 -11.32
CA ARG A 956 -30.78 6.39 -12.04
C ARG A 956 -30.12 6.73 -13.38
N PRO A 957 -29.08 5.99 -13.82
CA PRO A 957 -28.49 6.19 -15.13
C PRO A 957 -29.55 6.04 -16.23
N PRO A 958 -29.58 6.93 -17.25
CA PRO A 958 -30.51 6.77 -18.36
C PRO A 958 -30.16 5.54 -19.20
N ARG A 959 -31.18 4.92 -19.78
CA ARG A 959 -30.99 3.82 -20.73
C ARG A 959 -30.13 4.29 -21.90
N PRO A 960 -29.08 3.55 -22.30
CA PRO A 960 -28.24 3.91 -23.43
C PRO A 960 -29.07 3.96 -24.73
N THR A 961 -29.06 5.09 -25.43
CA THR A 961 -29.87 5.32 -26.63
C THR A 961 -29.25 4.79 -27.93
N GLU A 962 -27.92 4.59 -27.95
CA GLU A 962 -27.16 4.23 -29.16
C GLU A 962 -26.66 2.78 -29.19
N VAL A 963 -27.03 1.95 -28.20
CA VAL A 963 -26.35 0.67 -27.93
C VAL A 963 -27.12 -0.53 -28.50
N HIS A 964 -26.54 -1.18 -29.50
CA HIS A 964 -26.99 -2.48 -30.02
C HIS A 964 -25.92 -3.56 -29.80
N HIS A 965 -25.94 -4.17 -28.61
CA HIS A 965 -25.16 -5.38 -28.27
C HIS A 965 -26.03 -6.42 -27.54
N GLY A 966 -27.32 -6.47 -27.90
CA GLY A 966 -28.29 -7.40 -27.30
C GLY A 966 -28.88 -6.95 -25.95
N LEU A 967 -28.77 -5.67 -25.58
CA LEU A 967 -29.46 -5.10 -24.42
C LEU A 967 -30.96 -4.90 -24.73
N ASP A 968 -31.77 -5.88 -24.35
CA ASP A 968 -33.23 -5.82 -24.47
C ASP A 968 -33.90 -5.28 -23.19
N ASP A 969 -35.23 -5.14 -23.24
CA ASP A 969 -36.03 -4.58 -22.15
C ASP A 969 -35.88 -5.40 -20.87
N ASP A 970 -35.95 -6.74 -20.95
CA ASP A 970 -35.80 -7.59 -19.75
C ASP A 970 -34.45 -7.38 -19.05
N MET A 971 -33.36 -7.23 -19.82
CA MET A 971 -32.04 -7.00 -19.23
C MET A 971 -31.90 -5.57 -18.69
N TRP A 972 -32.56 -4.59 -19.30
CA TRP A 972 -32.59 -3.24 -18.77
C TRP A 972 -33.35 -3.17 -17.44
N ASP A 973 -34.55 -3.76 -17.38
CA ASP A 973 -35.37 -3.84 -16.16
C ASP A 973 -34.61 -4.57 -15.04
N PHE A 974 -33.88 -5.64 -15.40
CA PHE A 974 -32.99 -6.33 -14.47
C PHE A 974 -31.88 -5.41 -13.92
N ILE A 975 -31.19 -4.66 -14.77
CA ILE A 975 -30.15 -3.71 -14.34
C ILE A 975 -30.74 -2.63 -13.43
N GLU A 976 -31.92 -2.09 -13.77
CA GLU A 976 -32.60 -1.09 -12.94
C GLU A 976 -32.95 -1.63 -11.55
N SER A 977 -33.36 -2.89 -11.45
CA SER A 977 -33.67 -3.53 -10.16
C SER A 977 -32.45 -3.65 -9.23
N LEU A 978 -31.23 -3.67 -9.78
CA LEU A 978 -29.98 -3.68 -9.00
C LEU A 978 -29.64 -2.31 -8.39
N TRP A 979 -30.24 -1.23 -8.92
CA TRP A 979 -30.06 0.15 -8.45
C TRP A 979 -31.22 0.67 -7.60
N GLU A 980 -32.06 -0.24 -7.07
CA GLU A 980 -33.09 0.15 -6.10
C GLU A 980 -32.49 0.88 -4.90
N GLU A 981 -33.17 1.94 -4.44
CA GLU A 981 -32.65 2.77 -3.37
C GLU A 981 -32.60 2.00 -2.05
N ASP A 982 -33.68 1.26 -1.74
CA ASP A 982 -33.72 0.35 -0.60
C ASP A 982 -32.85 -0.89 -0.91
N PRO A 983 -31.71 -1.09 -0.21
CA PRO A 983 -30.83 -2.22 -0.46
C PRO A 983 -31.51 -3.58 -0.22
N THR A 984 -32.57 -3.62 0.59
CA THR A 984 -33.27 -4.87 0.91
C THR A 984 -34.11 -5.40 -0.25
N VAL A 985 -34.55 -4.51 -1.15
CA VAL A 985 -35.39 -4.81 -2.31
C VAL A 985 -34.55 -5.24 -3.52
N ARG A 986 -33.29 -4.82 -3.60
CA ARG A 986 -32.36 -5.27 -4.65
C ARG A 986 -32.37 -6.81 -4.75
N PRO A 987 -32.20 -7.42 -5.93
CA PRO A 987 -31.99 -8.87 -6.05
C PRO A 987 -30.78 -9.35 -5.25
N THR A 988 -30.82 -10.56 -4.69
CA THR A 988 -29.59 -11.22 -4.19
C THR A 988 -28.76 -11.74 -5.37
N ALA A 989 -27.50 -12.10 -5.15
CA ALA A 989 -26.69 -12.76 -6.18
C ALA A 989 -27.36 -14.06 -6.68
N ALA A 990 -28.04 -14.81 -5.81
CA ALA A 990 -28.80 -16.00 -6.19
C ALA A 990 -30.06 -15.67 -7.01
N ASP A 991 -30.77 -14.58 -6.70
CA ASP A 991 -31.90 -14.10 -7.51
C ASP A 991 -31.43 -13.64 -8.90
N ALA A 992 -30.35 -12.86 -8.93
CA ALA A 992 -29.73 -12.37 -10.16
C ALA A 992 -29.24 -13.51 -11.05
N TRP A 993 -28.58 -14.53 -10.47
CA TRP A 993 -28.19 -15.74 -11.17
C TRP A 993 -29.40 -16.46 -11.79
N ARG A 994 -30.49 -16.66 -11.02
CA ARG A 994 -31.72 -17.29 -11.51
C ARG A 994 -32.32 -16.54 -12.69
N GLN A 995 -32.36 -15.21 -12.65
CA GLN A 995 -32.89 -14.38 -13.72
C GLN A 995 -32.04 -14.47 -15.00
N VAL A 996 -30.72 -14.30 -14.90
CA VAL A 996 -29.82 -14.35 -16.05
C VAL A 996 -29.76 -15.76 -16.66
N SER A 997 -29.70 -16.81 -15.83
CA SER A 997 -29.73 -18.21 -16.28
C SER A 997 -31.05 -18.54 -17.00
N SER A 998 -32.20 -18.10 -16.46
CA SER A 998 -33.50 -18.32 -17.11
C SER A 998 -33.58 -17.64 -18.47
N LYS A 999 -33.03 -16.42 -18.59
CA LYS A 999 -32.96 -15.70 -19.87
C LYS A 999 -32.09 -16.44 -20.90
N MET A 1000 -30.92 -16.94 -20.49
CA MET A 1000 -30.06 -17.73 -21.36
C MET A 1000 -30.77 -18.98 -21.90
N ARG A 1001 -31.44 -19.73 -21.01
CA ARG A 1001 -32.21 -20.92 -21.40
C ARG A 1001 -33.36 -20.59 -22.35
N PHE A 1002 -34.07 -19.48 -22.12
CA PHE A 1002 -35.14 -19.02 -23.00
C PHE A 1002 -34.63 -18.65 -24.40
N GLN A 1003 -33.41 -18.10 -24.51
CA GLN A 1003 -32.73 -17.84 -25.79
C GLN A 1003 -32.12 -19.11 -26.43
N GLY A 1004 -32.35 -20.30 -25.87
CA GLY A 1004 -31.77 -21.56 -26.34
C GLY A 1004 -30.26 -21.67 -26.13
N LYS A 1005 -29.67 -20.81 -25.29
CA LYS A 1005 -28.24 -20.82 -24.95
C LYS A 1005 -27.99 -21.73 -23.74
N SER A 1006 -26.86 -22.43 -23.75
CA SER A 1006 -26.44 -23.20 -22.58
C SER A 1006 -25.96 -22.25 -21.47
N ASP A 1007 -26.49 -22.44 -20.27
CA ASP A 1007 -26.02 -21.82 -19.04
C ASP A 1007 -24.92 -22.65 -18.34
N VAL A 1008 -24.49 -23.74 -18.97
CA VAL A 1008 -23.40 -24.61 -18.51
C VAL A 1008 -22.21 -24.48 -19.45
N ARG A 1009 -21.11 -23.89 -18.96
CA ARG A 1009 -19.83 -23.88 -19.68
C ARG A 1009 -18.92 -24.95 -19.09
N LEU A 1010 -18.54 -25.95 -19.89
CA LEU A 1010 -17.63 -27.04 -19.51
C LEU A 1010 -16.28 -26.50 -18.99
N ALA A 1011 -15.64 -27.25 -18.10
CA ALA A 1011 -14.36 -26.87 -17.52
C ALA A 1011 -13.21 -27.21 -18.49
N THR A 1012 -12.73 -26.20 -19.21
CA THR A 1012 -11.56 -26.30 -20.11
C THR A 1012 -10.40 -25.42 -19.64
N GLU A 1013 -10.50 -24.80 -18.48
CA GLU A 1013 -9.53 -23.81 -17.98
C GLU A 1013 -8.28 -24.51 -17.42
N VAL A 1014 -7.15 -24.33 -18.09
CA VAL A 1014 -5.86 -24.85 -17.62
C VAL A 1014 -5.37 -24.11 -16.36
N GLU A 1015 -5.84 -22.89 -16.15
CA GLU A 1015 -5.47 -21.98 -15.07
C GLU A 1015 -5.92 -22.52 -13.69
N TRP A 1016 -6.96 -23.35 -13.62
CA TRP A 1016 -7.45 -24.00 -12.39
C TRP A 1016 -6.82 -25.38 -12.14
N ASN A 1017 -6.08 -25.95 -13.09
CA ASN A 1017 -5.29 -27.14 -12.83
C ASN A 1017 -4.06 -26.73 -12.01
N VAL A 1018 -4.06 -27.03 -10.72
CA VAL A 1018 -2.97 -26.71 -9.78
C VAL A 1018 -1.97 -27.85 -9.59
N GLU A 1019 -2.10 -28.97 -10.29
CA GLU A 1019 -1.20 -30.15 -10.13
C GLU A 1019 0.26 -29.78 -10.44
N PHE A 1020 0.49 -28.87 -11.39
CA PHE A 1020 1.82 -28.38 -11.75
C PHE A 1020 2.55 -27.65 -10.60
N LEU A 1021 1.83 -27.22 -9.55
CA LEU A 1021 2.43 -26.61 -8.36
C LEU A 1021 3.15 -27.64 -7.48
N ALA A 1022 2.81 -28.93 -7.59
CA ALA A 1022 3.48 -30.00 -6.84
C ALA A 1022 4.99 -30.06 -7.16
N ASP A 1023 5.35 -29.81 -8.43
CA ASP A 1023 6.73 -29.80 -8.90
C ASP A 1023 7.46 -28.47 -8.62
N ALA A 1024 6.74 -27.41 -8.22
CA ALA A 1024 7.26 -26.03 -8.13
C ALA A 1024 8.00 -25.75 -6.80
N GLY A 1025 8.24 -26.80 -6.02
CA GLY A 1025 8.98 -26.75 -4.78
C GLY A 1025 8.14 -26.27 -3.60
N VAL A 1026 7.54 -27.22 -2.90
CA VAL A 1026 7.50 -27.20 -1.43
C VAL A 1026 8.89 -27.61 -0.94
N THR A 1027 9.89 -26.77 -1.20
CA THR A 1027 11.27 -26.95 -0.69
C THR A 1027 11.52 -26.08 0.54
N ILE A 1028 10.45 -25.80 1.29
CA ILE A 1028 10.58 -25.57 2.71
C ILE A 1028 10.04 -26.86 3.31
N ALA A 1029 10.83 -27.55 4.11
CA ALA A 1029 10.35 -28.65 4.93
C ALA A 1029 9.30 -28.08 5.90
N VAL A 1030 8.07 -27.90 5.42
CA VAL A 1030 6.93 -27.58 6.27
C VAL A 1030 6.68 -28.88 7.02
N GLU A 1031 7.23 -28.97 8.24
CA GLU A 1031 6.93 -30.09 9.13
C GLU A 1031 5.41 -30.20 9.22
N ASP A 1032 4.83 -31.30 8.72
CA ASP A 1032 3.40 -31.54 8.89
C ASP A 1032 3.11 -31.50 10.41
N PRO A 1033 2.21 -30.60 10.89
CA PRO A 1033 1.88 -30.48 12.30
C PRO A 1033 1.41 -31.80 12.93
N PHE A 1034 1.02 -32.78 12.12
CA PHE A 1034 0.65 -34.13 12.55
C PHE A 1034 1.75 -35.17 12.40
N GLU A 1035 2.89 -34.87 11.76
CA GLU A 1035 4.00 -35.82 11.62
C GLU A 1035 4.78 -36.01 12.92
N ILE A 1036 5.24 -37.23 13.16
CA ILE A 1036 6.03 -37.67 14.31
C ILE A 1036 7.51 -37.83 13.89
N GLY A 1037 7.85 -37.64 12.61
CA GLY A 1037 9.18 -37.77 12.04
C GLY A 1037 9.68 -39.23 12.02
N HIS A 1038 10.63 -39.54 11.14
CA HIS A 1038 11.35 -40.82 11.20
C HIS A 1038 12.17 -40.86 12.50
N THR A 1039 11.76 -41.71 13.42
CA THR A 1039 12.50 -42.01 14.65
C THR A 1039 13.73 -42.84 14.35
#